data_AF-A0A7X5DST4-F1
#
_entry.id   AF-A0A7X5DST4-F1
#
_cell.length_a   1.000
_cell.length_b   1.000
_cell.length_c   1.000
_cell.angle_alpha   90.00
_cell.angle_beta   90.00
_cell.angle_gamma   90.00
#
_symmetry.space_group_name_H-M   'P 1'
#
loop_
_entity.id
_entity.type
_entity.pdbx_description
1 polymer ?
#
loop_
_entity_poly.entity_id
_entity_poly.type
_entity_poly.pdbx_seq_one_letter_code
_entity_poly.pdbx_strand_id
1 'polypeptide(L)'
;MRDLVIAYGNNRQAKKWVNKTTKYTDLKERLKVTIRTTESAEEYAKMSKAQRDAAKDHGGFVGGILVGGRRKVDTVESRSMIALDGDRIDTAFLDNYERNAPYTSFLYTTHSHTADNPRVRLIFPLTRNITAEEFVAVSRYLAQMLGIDYFDECSYQPNQLMYWPSSPQNGVFVYKEVEKDWLDPDDILSAHPEWTDPTRLPTSSRESKANQISQQKVQDPLEKEGTVGLFNRVFFPVSKALDNFLSDVYEPTDNENRYHLIESSSMAGVEIKDDKFVYSHHAKDPAYLRLCNAFDIVRIHKFSDMDDKASFQAMCDFAMQVDDVRLLAANERLAGAEADFTAIGDDDWKKRLKFQPRTSLLENSVYNLNLILANDPDFQNFAYNEMANRIQVTGPLPWDRPKGNAFWRDADTAQLKSVIDIRYLPFSSRNHDVAFTKTADDRHFHPIRDYLDSLPVWDGIERVEDLFIRYLKADDTEYVRTVTRKTFAAAIARVYVPGTKFDCVPVLDGDQGIGKSTIVKDLVTPDYYSETLSLTDMDDKSGAEKLQGFWVVEIGELAGMKKADIEKVKAFLSTSDDKYRPSYGKVVESHPRQCIIIATVNGERGYLRDITGNRRFWIIKVHQKKQKKTWDFDEQFRQQFWAEAKEIWKSGEKLYLEGDILEEAEEAQRGAMETDERVGMIEEYLNTDLPDDWVEMDLFARRNFLTGTEFGRPEHDGKAIRTEVSNAEIWCECFGKSLQELKPSDSYGIAAMMAQIPGWERTAVIRRQPIYGRQRLYQKIM
;
A
#
# COMPACT_ATOMS: atom_id res chain seq x y z
N MET A 1 15.07 -72.92 30.76
CA MET A 1 15.10 -71.77 29.82
C MET A 1 14.09 -70.73 30.31
N ARG A 2 14.44 -69.45 30.28
CA ARG A 2 13.54 -68.35 30.68
C ARG A 2 12.64 -67.91 29.53
N ASP A 3 11.55 -67.22 29.84
CA ASP A 3 10.74 -66.55 28.83
C ASP A 3 11.42 -65.24 28.36
N LEU A 4 11.31 -64.95 27.06
CA LEU A 4 11.87 -63.77 26.41
C LEU A 4 10.79 -62.70 26.24
N VAL A 5 11.12 -61.45 26.53
CA VAL A 5 10.23 -60.30 26.27
C VAL A 5 10.37 -59.82 24.82
N ILE A 6 9.25 -59.54 24.17
CA ILE A 6 9.18 -59.24 22.73
C ILE A 6 8.00 -58.30 22.46
N ALA A 7 8.17 -57.35 21.53
CA ALA A 7 7.10 -56.45 21.10
C ALA A 7 6.72 -56.72 19.65
N TYR A 8 5.42 -56.88 19.37
CA TYR A 8 4.90 -57.21 18.04
C TYR A 8 4.24 -56.02 17.35
N GLY A 9 4.45 -55.91 16.03
CA GLY A 9 3.83 -54.94 15.16
C GLY A 9 3.30 -55.60 13.88
N ASN A 10 2.12 -55.17 13.42
CA ASN A 10 1.47 -55.73 12.23
C ASN A 10 2.13 -55.27 10.92
N ASN A 11 2.90 -54.19 10.96
CA ASN A 11 3.74 -53.70 9.87
C ASN A 11 4.83 -52.78 10.45
N ARG A 12 5.81 -52.39 9.64
CA ARG A 12 6.94 -51.54 10.09
C ARG A 12 6.52 -50.15 10.56
N GLN A 13 5.37 -49.65 10.07
CA GLN A 13 4.81 -48.32 10.34
C GLN A 13 3.81 -48.33 11.50
N ALA A 14 3.66 -49.45 12.21
CA ALA A 14 2.71 -49.57 13.31
C ALA A 14 3.00 -48.51 14.38
N LYS A 15 1.99 -47.67 14.66
CA LYS A 15 2.07 -46.64 15.72
C LYS A 15 2.00 -47.23 17.13
N LYS A 16 1.44 -48.43 17.27
CA LYS A 16 1.28 -49.15 18.54
C LYS A 16 1.79 -50.59 18.40
N TRP A 17 2.74 -50.94 19.26
CA TRP A 17 3.37 -52.25 19.40
C TRP A 17 2.86 -52.92 20.67
N VAL A 18 2.69 -54.23 20.63
CA VAL A 18 2.14 -55.02 21.75
C VAL A 18 3.26 -55.80 22.41
N ASN A 19 3.60 -55.44 23.65
CA ASN A 19 4.57 -56.16 24.47
C ASN A 19 3.98 -57.51 24.92
N LYS A 20 4.75 -58.59 24.77
CA LYS A 20 4.40 -59.96 25.18
C LYS A 20 5.65 -60.71 25.68
N THR A 21 5.43 -61.87 26.28
CA THR A 21 6.46 -62.88 26.54
C THR A 21 6.35 -64.02 25.53
N THR A 22 7.47 -64.65 25.18
CA THR A 22 7.55 -65.81 24.29
C THR A 22 8.62 -66.78 24.77
N LYS A 23 8.41 -68.08 24.60
CA LYS A 23 9.49 -69.05 24.75
C LYS A 23 10.41 -69.00 23.53
N TYR A 24 11.68 -69.33 23.72
CA TYR A 24 12.65 -69.45 22.62
C TYR A 24 12.17 -70.48 21.58
N THR A 25 11.65 -71.62 22.04
CA THR A 25 11.08 -72.68 21.18
C THR A 25 9.92 -72.18 20.32
N ASP A 26 9.01 -71.38 20.89
CA ASP A 26 7.83 -70.89 20.17
C ASP A 26 8.21 -69.85 19.11
N LEU A 27 9.19 -68.98 19.45
CA LEU A 27 9.72 -68.01 18.50
C LEU A 27 10.47 -68.68 17.35
N LYS A 28 11.27 -69.70 17.68
CA LYS A 28 12.02 -70.54 16.74
C LYS A 28 11.09 -71.24 15.75
N GLU A 29 10.05 -71.93 16.22
CA GLU A 29 9.08 -72.61 15.36
C GLU A 29 8.33 -71.64 14.45
N ARG A 30 7.98 -70.44 14.95
CA ARG A 30 7.36 -69.40 14.13
C ARG A 30 8.27 -68.91 13.01
N LEU A 31 9.56 -68.73 13.29
CA LEU A 31 10.54 -68.18 12.33
C LEU A 31 11.08 -69.21 11.34
N LYS A 32 10.80 -70.50 11.57
CA LYS A 32 11.12 -71.61 10.67
C LYS A 32 10.21 -71.69 9.44
N VAL A 33 9.08 -70.98 9.45
CA VAL A 33 8.09 -70.98 8.37
C VAL A 33 8.04 -69.62 7.69
N THR A 34 8.37 -69.57 6.40
CA THR A 34 8.32 -68.34 5.60
C THR A 34 6.93 -68.06 5.03
N ILE A 35 6.54 -66.78 4.99
CA ILE A 35 5.36 -66.30 4.27
C ILE A 35 5.69 -66.20 2.78
N ARG A 36 4.94 -66.92 1.94
CA ARG A 36 5.09 -66.86 0.48
C ARG A 36 4.25 -65.73 -0.09
N THR A 37 4.89 -64.80 -0.78
CA THR A 37 4.23 -63.69 -1.49
C THR A 37 3.90 -64.07 -2.93
N THR A 38 3.10 -63.25 -3.60
CA THR A 38 2.55 -63.55 -4.94
C THR A 38 3.54 -63.33 -6.07
N GLU A 39 4.53 -62.46 -5.86
CA GLU A 39 5.56 -62.15 -6.85
C GLU A 39 6.67 -63.21 -6.88
N SER A 40 7.28 -63.35 -8.06
CA SER A 40 8.53 -64.07 -8.25
C SER A 40 9.75 -63.27 -7.76
N ALA A 41 10.87 -63.94 -7.50
CA ALA A 41 12.13 -63.32 -7.10
C ALA A 41 12.63 -62.33 -8.17
N GLU A 42 12.41 -62.64 -9.45
CA GLU A 42 12.76 -61.83 -10.60
C GLU A 42 11.91 -60.55 -10.70
N GLU A 43 10.61 -60.64 -10.39
CA GLU A 43 9.72 -59.47 -10.31
C GLU A 43 10.06 -58.59 -9.12
N TYR A 44 10.31 -59.19 -7.95
CA TYR A 44 10.73 -58.47 -6.75
C TYR A 44 12.03 -57.68 -6.98
N ALA A 45 12.99 -58.25 -7.70
CA ALA A 45 14.26 -57.57 -8.04
C ALA A 45 14.05 -56.30 -8.89
N LYS A 46 12.99 -56.26 -9.72
CA LYS A 46 12.65 -55.11 -10.59
C LYS A 46 11.79 -54.06 -9.89
N MET A 47 11.24 -54.35 -8.71
CA MET A 47 10.40 -53.41 -7.96
C MET A 47 11.21 -52.22 -7.43
N SER A 48 10.57 -51.05 -7.38
CA SER A 48 11.12 -49.88 -6.67
C SER A 48 11.33 -50.18 -5.19
N LYS A 49 12.17 -49.38 -4.51
CA LYS A 49 12.43 -49.54 -3.07
C LYS A 49 11.12 -49.53 -2.24
N ALA A 50 10.20 -48.63 -2.56
CA ALA A 50 8.91 -48.53 -1.87
C ALA A 50 8.04 -49.77 -2.07
N GLN A 51 7.99 -50.31 -3.28
CA GLN A 51 7.27 -51.54 -3.59
C GLN A 51 7.90 -52.76 -2.89
N ARG A 52 9.23 -52.89 -2.90
CA ARG A 52 9.96 -53.96 -2.19
C ARG A 52 9.75 -53.91 -0.68
N ASP A 53 9.70 -52.70 -0.13
CA ASP A 53 9.44 -52.47 1.28
C ASP A 53 8.01 -52.85 1.68
N ALA A 54 7.02 -52.58 0.82
CA ALA A 54 5.63 -52.98 1.05
C ALA A 54 5.44 -54.50 0.90
N ALA A 55 6.05 -55.11 -0.12
CA ALA A 55 5.92 -56.54 -0.40
C ALA A 55 6.47 -57.43 0.72
N LYS A 56 7.59 -57.04 1.36
CA LYS A 56 8.18 -57.84 2.46
C LYS A 56 7.53 -57.60 3.83
N ASP A 57 6.71 -56.56 3.98
CA ASP A 57 6.20 -56.11 5.27
C ASP A 57 4.92 -56.85 5.69
N HIS A 58 5.12 -57.98 6.35
CA HIS A 58 4.05 -58.74 7.01
C HIS A 58 4.05 -58.54 8.53
N GLY A 59 4.65 -57.44 8.99
CA GLY A 59 4.95 -57.20 10.40
C GLY A 59 6.26 -57.80 10.85
N GLY A 60 6.51 -57.69 12.15
CA GLY A 60 7.75 -58.14 12.74
C GLY A 60 7.75 -58.04 14.27
N PHE A 61 8.94 -58.14 14.83
CA PHE A 61 9.16 -58.05 16.26
C PHE A 61 10.36 -57.17 16.62
N VAL A 62 10.31 -56.61 17.82
CA VAL A 62 11.47 -56.04 18.52
C VAL A 62 11.74 -56.96 19.70
N GLY A 63 12.96 -57.48 19.84
CA GLY A 63 13.35 -58.42 20.89
C GLY A 63 13.51 -57.75 22.25
N GLY A 64 12.45 -57.14 22.78
CA GLY A 64 12.48 -56.30 23.98
C GLY A 64 11.12 -55.71 24.38
N ILE A 65 11.12 -54.81 25.37
CA ILE A 65 9.94 -54.07 25.83
C ILE A 65 9.99 -52.63 25.30
N LEU A 66 8.84 -52.16 24.79
CA LEU A 66 8.64 -50.79 24.33
C LEU A 66 7.69 -50.03 25.26
N VAL A 67 8.17 -48.96 25.90
CA VAL A 67 7.37 -48.08 26.76
C VAL A 67 6.26 -47.42 25.94
N GLY A 68 5.03 -47.45 26.44
CA GLY A 68 3.85 -46.91 25.73
C GLY A 68 3.53 -47.62 24.40
N GLY A 69 4.21 -48.72 24.07
CA GLY A 69 4.05 -49.44 22.81
C GLY A 69 4.51 -48.63 21.59
N ARG A 70 5.43 -47.67 21.74
CA ARG A 70 5.99 -46.91 20.61
C ARG A 70 7.37 -47.44 20.26
N ARG A 71 7.72 -47.42 18.96
CA ARG A 71 9.03 -47.89 18.47
C ARG A 71 9.94 -46.71 18.14
N LYS A 72 10.37 -46.00 19.17
CA LYS A 72 11.40 -44.97 19.12
C LYS A 72 12.59 -45.38 19.99
N VAL A 73 13.72 -44.72 19.81
CA VAL A 73 14.99 -45.06 20.48
C VAL A 73 14.87 -44.89 22.01
N ASP A 74 14.32 -43.76 22.44
CA ASP A 74 14.01 -43.37 23.84
C ASP A 74 12.95 -44.27 24.51
N THR A 75 12.10 -44.93 23.73
CA THR A 75 11.02 -45.78 24.25
C THR A 75 11.42 -47.24 24.48
N VAL A 76 12.67 -47.64 24.25
CA VAL A 76 13.15 -49.01 24.46
C VAL A 76 13.54 -49.20 25.93
N GLU A 77 12.72 -49.92 26.70
CA GLU A 77 12.99 -50.18 28.12
C GLU A 77 14.09 -51.24 28.28
N SER A 78 14.01 -52.34 27.54
CA SER A 78 14.98 -53.43 27.62
C SER A 78 14.98 -54.31 26.37
N ARG A 79 16.06 -55.08 26.19
CA ARG A 79 16.24 -56.09 25.13
C ARG A 79 16.49 -57.46 25.75
N SER A 80 15.91 -58.50 25.17
CA SER A 80 16.00 -59.90 25.64
C SER A 80 16.78 -60.82 24.71
N MET A 81 17.12 -60.33 23.52
CA MET A 81 17.86 -61.06 22.49
C MET A 81 18.63 -60.08 21.59
N ILE A 82 19.74 -60.56 21.03
CA ILE A 82 20.45 -59.87 19.95
C ILE A 82 19.90 -60.35 18.62
N ALA A 83 19.63 -59.41 17.72
CA ALA A 83 19.17 -59.68 16.38
C ALA A 83 20.06 -58.94 15.39
N LEU A 84 20.76 -59.67 14.53
CA LEU A 84 21.68 -59.11 13.53
C LEU A 84 21.10 -59.28 12.13
N ASP A 85 21.04 -58.20 11.34
CA ASP A 85 20.58 -58.19 9.95
C ASP A 85 21.79 -58.32 9.02
N GLY A 86 22.05 -59.54 8.55
CA GLY A 86 23.19 -59.90 7.69
C GLY A 86 22.84 -59.72 6.22
N ASP A 87 23.17 -58.56 5.66
CA ASP A 87 22.79 -58.19 4.29
C ASP A 87 23.91 -58.49 3.26
N ARG A 88 25.10 -58.86 3.73
CA ARG A 88 26.32 -59.06 2.92
C ARG A 88 27.02 -60.39 3.23
N ILE A 89 26.22 -61.39 3.55
CA ILE A 89 26.71 -62.69 3.98
C ILE A 89 27.27 -63.40 2.75
N ASP A 90 28.48 -63.96 2.86
CA ASP A 90 29.03 -64.80 1.80
C ASP A 90 28.56 -66.25 1.97
N THR A 91 28.69 -67.04 0.90
CA THR A 91 28.26 -68.45 0.91
C THR A 91 29.03 -69.27 1.94
N ALA A 92 30.31 -68.96 2.17
CA ALA A 92 31.14 -69.64 3.15
C ALA A 92 30.63 -69.43 4.59
N PHE A 93 30.21 -68.22 4.95
CA PHE A 93 29.59 -67.91 6.24
C PHE A 93 28.29 -68.68 6.41
N LEU A 94 27.43 -68.67 5.39
CA LEU A 94 26.15 -69.38 5.46
C LEU A 94 26.35 -70.89 5.61
N ASP A 95 27.26 -71.49 4.84
CA ASP A 95 27.56 -72.92 4.87
C ASP A 95 28.16 -73.36 6.21
N ASN A 96 29.04 -72.54 6.79
CA ASN A 96 29.73 -72.83 8.05
C ASN A 96 29.04 -72.26 9.30
N TYR A 97 27.85 -71.69 9.19
CA TYR A 97 27.15 -71.02 10.30
C TYR A 97 27.07 -71.88 11.57
N GLU A 98 26.68 -73.14 11.45
CA GLU A 98 26.49 -74.03 12.62
C GLU A 98 27.79 -74.27 13.40
N ARG A 99 28.92 -74.21 12.70
CA ARG A 99 30.26 -74.29 13.28
C ARG A 99 30.68 -72.95 13.90
N ASN A 100 30.43 -71.85 13.18
CA ASN A 100 30.95 -70.53 13.50
C ASN A 100 30.15 -69.78 14.58
N ALA A 101 28.85 -70.06 14.74
CA ALA A 101 28.02 -69.36 15.72
C ALA A 101 28.48 -69.71 17.16
N PRO A 102 28.88 -68.73 17.98
CA PRO A 102 29.47 -69.00 19.30
C PRO A 102 28.45 -69.49 20.34
N TYR A 103 27.18 -69.11 20.19
CA TYR A 103 26.11 -69.37 21.15
C TYR A 103 24.88 -70.00 20.50
N THR A 104 23.94 -70.44 21.33
CA THR A 104 22.60 -70.83 20.87
C THR A 104 22.03 -69.73 19.99
N SER A 105 21.62 -70.09 18.79
CA SER A 105 21.04 -69.15 17.83
C SER A 105 20.29 -69.88 16.73
N PHE A 106 19.48 -69.13 16.01
CA PHE A 106 18.99 -69.56 14.71
C PHE A 106 19.14 -68.43 13.70
N LEU A 107 19.21 -68.80 12.43
CA LEU A 107 19.14 -67.87 11.31
C LEU A 107 18.01 -68.22 10.37
N TYR A 108 17.51 -67.19 9.70
CA TYR A 108 16.56 -67.34 8.60
C TYR A 108 16.84 -66.31 7.51
N THR A 109 16.55 -66.65 6.26
CA THR A 109 16.78 -65.76 5.11
C THR A 109 15.80 -64.61 5.05
N THR A 110 16.26 -63.45 4.57
CA THR A 110 15.39 -62.29 4.30
C THR A 110 14.70 -62.44 2.95
N HIS A 111 13.69 -61.59 2.71
CA HIS A 111 12.92 -61.60 1.46
C HIS A 111 13.77 -61.39 0.20
N SER A 112 14.89 -60.67 0.33
CA SER A 112 15.79 -60.36 -0.79
C SER A 112 16.91 -61.38 -0.98
N HIS A 113 16.88 -62.51 -0.29
CA HIS A 113 17.89 -63.56 -0.39
C HIS A 113 17.88 -64.24 -1.77
N THR A 114 19.06 -64.46 -2.33
CA THR A 114 19.31 -65.39 -3.43
C THR A 114 20.53 -66.27 -3.12
N ALA A 115 20.71 -67.38 -3.84
CA ALA A 115 21.85 -68.27 -3.64
C ALA A 115 23.21 -67.56 -3.79
N ASP A 116 23.31 -66.65 -4.78
CA ASP A 116 24.54 -65.88 -5.03
C ASP A 116 24.72 -64.69 -4.09
N ASN A 117 23.64 -64.22 -3.45
CA ASN A 117 23.67 -63.10 -2.50
C ASN A 117 22.93 -63.49 -1.20
N PRO A 118 23.59 -64.26 -0.31
CA PRO A 118 23.04 -64.62 0.98
C PRO A 118 22.65 -63.39 1.82
N ARG A 119 21.40 -63.39 2.31
CA ARG A 119 20.89 -62.37 3.23
C ARG A 119 20.09 -63.05 4.31
N VAL A 120 20.52 -62.89 5.56
CA VAL A 120 19.95 -63.62 6.71
C VAL A 120 19.77 -62.73 7.92
N ARG A 121 18.90 -63.14 8.84
CA ARG A 121 18.81 -62.59 10.19
C ARG A 121 19.22 -63.63 11.19
N LEU A 122 20.10 -63.28 12.11
CA LEU A 122 20.57 -64.15 13.19
C LEU A 122 19.97 -63.67 14.50
N ILE A 123 19.41 -64.59 15.28
CA ILE A 123 18.82 -64.30 16.59
C ILE A 123 19.55 -65.09 17.68
N PHE A 124 20.02 -64.38 18.70
CA PHE A 124 20.73 -64.93 19.87
C PHE A 124 19.95 -64.58 21.15
N PRO A 125 19.38 -65.56 21.87
CA PRO A 125 18.69 -65.31 23.14
C PRO A 125 19.70 -64.97 24.25
N LEU A 126 19.30 -64.05 25.15
CA LEU A 126 20.12 -63.62 26.28
C LEU A 126 19.72 -64.28 27.60
N THR A 127 20.70 -64.52 28.48
CA THR A 127 20.47 -65.04 29.85
C THR A 127 19.73 -64.04 30.74
N ARG A 128 19.89 -62.73 30.52
CA ARG A 128 19.14 -61.64 31.19
C ARG A 128 18.65 -60.56 30.23
N ASN A 129 17.73 -59.71 30.69
CA ASN A 129 17.37 -58.50 29.94
C ASN A 129 18.48 -57.46 30.10
N ILE A 130 18.74 -56.72 29.04
CA ILE A 130 19.77 -55.68 28.99
C ILE A 130 19.17 -54.34 28.58
N THR A 131 19.79 -53.25 29.00
CA THR A 131 19.41 -51.89 28.64
C THR A 131 19.72 -51.58 27.16
N ALA A 132 19.24 -50.44 26.66
CA ALA A 132 19.57 -49.99 25.30
C ALA A 132 21.08 -49.81 25.07
N GLU A 133 21.81 -49.26 26.06
CA GLU A 133 23.27 -49.05 25.99
C GLU A 133 24.03 -50.38 25.97
N GLU A 134 23.72 -51.28 26.90
CA GLU A 134 24.27 -52.64 26.92
C GLU A 134 23.96 -53.39 25.62
N PHE A 135 22.76 -53.22 25.05
CA PHE A 135 22.40 -53.83 23.77
C PHE A 135 23.31 -53.38 22.63
N VAL A 136 23.60 -52.09 22.51
CA VAL A 136 24.50 -51.58 21.47
C VAL A 136 25.90 -52.19 21.64
N ALA A 137 26.43 -52.21 22.86
CA ALA A 137 27.74 -52.80 23.14
C ALA A 137 27.78 -54.29 22.82
N VAL A 138 26.88 -55.08 23.42
CA VAL A 138 26.82 -56.54 23.27
C VAL A 138 26.60 -56.94 21.81
N SER A 139 25.73 -56.24 21.07
CA SER A 139 25.48 -56.53 19.65
C SER A 139 26.69 -56.23 18.77
N ARG A 140 27.43 -55.15 19.03
CA ARG A 140 28.65 -54.79 18.29
C ARG A 140 29.80 -55.75 18.56
N TYR A 141 30.06 -56.13 19.81
CA TYR A 141 31.10 -57.11 20.13
C TYR A 141 30.75 -58.50 19.59
N LEU A 142 29.48 -58.93 19.68
CA LEU A 142 29.03 -60.17 19.05
C LEU A 142 29.22 -60.14 17.52
N ALA A 143 28.88 -59.02 16.88
CA ALA A 143 29.10 -58.84 15.45
C ALA A 143 30.59 -58.84 15.11
N GLN A 144 31.45 -58.25 15.92
CA GLN A 144 32.91 -58.31 15.76
C GLN A 144 33.43 -59.76 15.79
N MET A 145 32.95 -60.59 16.72
CA MET A 145 33.31 -62.02 16.80
C MET A 145 32.92 -62.79 15.53
N LEU A 146 31.79 -62.43 14.92
CA LEU A 146 31.26 -63.08 13.71
C LEU A 146 31.79 -62.47 12.40
N GLY A 147 32.40 -61.28 12.46
CA GLY A 147 32.75 -60.44 11.32
C GLY A 147 31.78 -59.27 11.16
N ILE A 148 32.10 -58.12 11.74
CA ILE A 148 31.18 -56.98 11.86
C ILE A 148 30.71 -56.42 10.52
N ASP A 149 31.52 -56.56 9.47
CA ASP A 149 31.22 -56.07 8.12
C ASP A 149 30.10 -56.84 7.41
N TYR A 150 29.75 -58.05 7.89
CA TYR A 150 28.64 -58.84 7.36
C TYR A 150 27.26 -58.25 7.69
N PHE A 151 27.16 -57.49 8.79
CA PHE A 151 25.90 -57.02 9.34
C PHE A 151 25.62 -55.57 8.97
N ASP A 152 24.36 -55.23 8.79
CA ASP A 152 23.92 -53.86 8.58
C ASP A 152 23.99 -53.05 9.88
N GLU A 153 24.34 -51.77 9.78
CA GLU A 153 24.49 -50.87 10.92
C GLU A 153 23.18 -50.73 11.74
N CYS A 154 22.01 -50.97 11.12
CA CYS A 154 20.74 -50.96 11.84
C CYS A 154 20.64 -52.06 12.91
N SER A 155 21.46 -53.11 12.83
CA SER A 155 21.51 -54.21 13.82
C SER A 155 21.81 -53.72 15.24
N TYR A 156 22.52 -52.59 15.35
CA TYR A 156 22.96 -52.01 16.62
C TYR A 156 21.99 -50.93 17.13
N GLN A 157 20.88 -50.65 16.43
CA GLN A 157 19.89 -49.68 16.88
C GLN A 157 18.95 -50.32 17.93
N PRO A 158 18.76 -49.70 19.11
CA PRO A 158 17.94 -50.29 20.18
C PRO A 158 16.50 -50.59 19.76
N ASN A 159 15.90 -49.77 18.89
CA ASN A 159 14.52 -49.90 18.41
C ASN A 159 14.43 -50.66 17.07
N GLN A 160 15.51 -51.32 16.64
CA GLN A 160 15.52 -52.11 15.41
C GLN A 160 14.50 -53.25 15.48
N LEU A 161 13.65 -53.31 14.44
CA LEU A 161 12.68 -54.37 14.24
C LEU A 161 13.28 -55.47 13.34
N MET A 162 12.84 -56.70 13.52
CA MET A 162 13.08 -57.80 12.59
C MET A 162 11.76 -58.24 11.98
N TYR A 163 11.68 -58.22 10.65
CA TYR A 163 10.47 -58.69 9.97
C TYR A 163 10.32 -60.20 10.16
N TRP A 164 9.06 -60.64 10.17
CA TRP A 164 8.74 -62.04 9.98
C TRP A 164 9.35 -62.56 8.67
N PRO A 165 9.75 -63.83 8.60
CA PRO A 165 10.30 -64.43 7.38
C PRO A 165 9.25 -64.36 6.27
N SER A 166 9.65 -63.79 5.14
CA SER A 166 8.87 -63.78 3.92
C SER A 166 9.80 -64.07 2.75
N SER A 167 9.25 -64.66 1.69
CA SER A 167 10.00 -65.04 0.50
C SER A 167 9.09 -64.94 -0.73
N PRO A 168 9.63 -64.54 -1.90
CA PRO A 168 8.91 -64.61 -3.17
C PRO A 168 8.38 -66.02 -3.43
N GLN A 169 7.39 -66.14 -4.32
CA GLN A 169 6.71 -67.40 -4.63
C GLN A 169 7.70 -68.53 -4.98
N ASN A 170 8.71 -68.22 -5.79
CA ASN A 170 9.79 -69.13 -6.21
C ASN A 170 11.12 -68.89 -5.45
N GLY A 171 11.13 -68.06 -4.40
CA GLY A 171 12.35 -67.72 -3.66
C GLY A 171 12.91 -68.88 -2.83
N VAL A 172 14.23 -68.92 -2.62
CA VAL A 172 14.85 -69.89 -1.71
C VAL A 172 14.69 -69.39 -0.28
N PHE A 173 14.27 -70.27 0.63
CA PHE A 173 14.21 -69.99 2.06
C PHE A 173 15.15 -70.93 2.79
N VAL A 174 16.10 -70.36 3.54
CA VAL A 174 17.06 -71.13 4.34
C VAL A 174 16.84 -70.78 5.80
N TYR A 175 16.81 -71.83 6.63
CA TYR A 175 16.76 -71.74 8.08
C TYR A 175 17.81 -72.71 8.65
N LYS A 176 18.62 -72.25 9.61
CA LYS A 176 19.62 -73.07 10.32
C LYS A 176 19.58 -72.75 11.82
N GLU A 177 19.98 -73.70 12.66
CA GLU A 177 19.92 -73.57 14.11
C GLU A 177 21.15 -74.18 14.79
N VAL A 178 21.52 -73.61 15.93
CA VAL A 178 22.66 -74.01 16.74
C VAL A 178 22.21 -74.12 18.19
N GLU A 179 22.49 -75.26 18.81
CA GLU A 179 22.21 -75.51 20.22
C GLU A 179 23.55 -75.55 20.99
N LYS A 180 23.80 -74.50 21.78
CA LYS A 180 24.97 -74.28 22.66
C LYS A 180 24.49 -73.56 23.95
N ASP A 181 25.37 -72.91 24.70
CA ASP A 181 24.92 -72.03 25.78
C ASP A 181 24.26 -70.76 25.23
N TRP A 182 23.30 -70.20 25.99
CA TRP A 182 22.71 -68.89 25.68
C TRP A 182 23.76 -67.80 25.89
N LEU A 183 23.63 -66.69 25.16
CA LEU A 183 24.59 -65.59 25.28
C LEU A 183 24.39 -64.90 26.62
N ASP A 184 25.41 -64.96 27.48
CA ASP A 184 25.47 -64.15 28.69
C ASP A 184 26.03 -62.76 28.35
N PRO A 185 25.24 -61.69 28.47
CA PRO A 185 25.75 -60.35 28.18
C PRO A 185 26.87 -59.92 29.13
N ASP A 186 26.88 -60.41 30.38
CA ASP A 186 27.88 -60.01 31.38
C ASP A 186 29.28 -60.53 31.05
N ASP A 187 29.37 -61.70 30.39
CA ASP A 187 30.64 -62.23 29.89
C ASP A 187 31.27 -61.31 28.84
N ILE A 188 30.45 -60.74 27.94
CA ILE A 188 30.91 -59.79 26.91
C ILE A 188 31.26 -58.44 27.55
N LEU A 189 30.40 -57.90 28.41
CA LEU A 189 30.60 -56.59 29.02
C LEU A 189 31.81 -56.57 29.98
N SER A 190 32.03 -57.65 30.73
CA SER A 190 33.20 -57.78 31.62
C SER A 190 34.51 -57.96 30.88
N ALA A 191 34.51 -58.61 29.71
CA ALA A 191 35.67 -58.72 28.83
C ALA A 191 36.08 -57.38 28.20
N HIS A 192 35.16 -56.41 28.16
CA HIS A 192 35.32 -55.11 27.50
C HIS A 192 34.96 -53.95 28.44
N PRO A 193 35.67 -53.71 29.55
CA PRO A 193 35.29 -52.71 30.57
C PRO A 193 35.14 -51.27 30.02
N GLU A 194 35.74 -50.98 28.87
CA GLU A 194 35.62 -49.72 28.13
C GLU A 194 34.27 -49.52 27.41
N TRP A 195 33.36 -50.49 27.41
CA TRP A 195 32.09 -50.45 26.66
C TRP A 195 31.18 -49.25 27.02
N THR A 196 31.37 -48.69 28.22
CA THR A 196 30.66 -47.50 28.72
C THR A 196 31.07 -46.21 28.01
N ASP A 197 32.13 -46.23 27.20
CA ASP A 197 32.45 -45.17 26.26
C ASP A 197 31.90 -45.55 24.86
N PRO A 198 30.75 -44.98 24.42
CA PRO A 198 30.12 -45.36 23.16
C PRO A 198 30.99 -45.05 21.94
N THR A 199 32.01 -44.19 22.06
CA THR A 199 32.94 -43.87 20.97
C THR A 199 33.99 -44.95 20.73
N ARG A 200 34.18 -45.87 21.67
CA ARG A 200 35.16 -46.98 21.59
C ARG A 200 34.55 -48.30 21.12
N LEU A 201 33.24 -48.34 20.91
CA LEU A 201 32.57 -49.55 20.47
C LEU A 201 33.01 -49.97 19.05
N PRO A 202 33.07 -51.27 18.74
CA PRO A 202 33.43 -51.75 17.41
C PRO A 202 32.51 -51.18 16.32
N THR A 203 33.10 -50.62 15.26
CA THR A 203 32.39 -50.07 14.10
C THR A 203 32.73 -50.85 12.83
N SER A 204 31.79 -50.92 11.89
CA SER A 204 32.06 -51.48 10.57
C SER A 204 33.04 -50.58 9.79
N SER A 205 33.72 -51.15 8.79
CA SER A 205 34.58 -50.39 7.87
C SER A 205 33.80 -49.30 7.11
N ARG A 206 32.49 -49.48 6.96
CA ARG A 206 31.58 -48.55 6.30
C ARG A 206 31.17 -47.41 7.20
N GLU A 207 30.78 -47.69 8.43
CA GLU A 207 30.37 -46.70 9.43
C GLU A 207 31.50 -45.70 9.64
N SER A 208 32.73 -46.21 9.71
CA SER A 208 33.96 -45.40 9.81
C SER A 208 34.14 -44.44 8.62
N LYS A 209 33.89 -44.90 7.39
CA LYS A 209 33.99 -44.06 6.17
C LYS A 209 32.81 -43.11 5.98
N ALA A 210 31.59 -43.55 6.31
CA ALA A 210 30.37 -42.78 6.16
C ALA A 210 30.34 -41.59 7.12
N ASN A 211 30.83 -41.76 8.36
CA ASN A 211 30.95 -40.68 9.34
C ASN A 211 31.95 -39.59 8.92
N GLN A 212 32.98 -39.93 8.15
CA GLN A 212 33.92 -38.94 7.57
C GLN A 212 33.31 -38.19 6.36
N ILE A 213 32.56 -38.88 5.49
CA ILE A 213 31.98 -38.29 4.28
C ILE A 213 30.73 -37.44 4.60
N SER A 214 29.92 -37.83 5.59
CA SER A 214 28.72 -37.09 5.99
C SER A 214 29.05 -35.72 6.60
N GLN A 215 30.21 -35.59 7.26
CA GLN A 215 30.71 -34.31 7.78
C GLN A 215 31.06 -33.30 6.67
N GLN A 216 31.47 -33.75 5.48
CA GLN A 216 31.91 -32.86 4.39
C GLN A 216 30.78 -32.31 3.48
N LYS A 217 29.54 -32.80 3.60
CA LYS A 217 28.44 -32.48 2.65
C LYS A 217 27.28 -31.66 3.20
N VAL A 218 27.34 -31.20 4.45
CA VAL A 218 26.23 -30.46 5.06
C VAL A 218 26.39 -28.96 4.79
N GLN A 219 25.35 -28.36 4.18
CA GLN A 219 25.28 -26.92 3.96
C GLN A 219 25.34 -26.17 5.28
N ASP A 220 26.08 -25.05 5.32
CA ASP A 220 26.22 -24.21 6.50
C ASP A 220 24.83 -23.74 7.01
N PRO A 221 24.46 -24.05 8.26
CA PRO A 221 23.15 -23.65 8.81
C PRO A 221 22.97 -22.13 8.90
N LEU A 222 24.06 -21.35 8.98
CA LEU A 222 24.00 -19.90 9.06
C LEU A 222 23.69 -19.23 7.71
N GLU A 223 24.01 -19.90 6.61
CA GLU A 223 23.73 -19.44 5.24
C GLU A 223 22.33 -19.86 4.73
N LYS A 224 21.61 -20.68 5.50
CA LYS A 224 20.26 -21.09 5.11
C LYS A 224 19.32 -19.89 5.05
N GLU A 225 18.35 -19.96 4.15
CA GLU A 225 17.28 -18.98 4.03
C GLU A 225 16.05 -19.37 4.87
N GLY A 226 15.16 -18.41 5.08
CA GLY A 226 13.90 -18.59 5.79
C GLY A 226 14.06 -18.87 7.29
N THR A 227 13.01 -19.43 7.89
CA THR A 227 12.93 -19.61 9.35
C THR A 227 14.05 -20.48 9.92
N VAL A 228 14.51 -21.49 9.17
CA VAL A 228 15.63 -22.36 9.60
C VAL A 228 16.92 -21.54 9.72
N GLY A 229 17.23 -20.71 8.73
CA GLY A 229 18.42 -19.85 8.75
C GLY A 229 18.37 -18.81 9.86
N LEU A 230 17.24 -18.11 9.98
CA LEU A 230 17.01 -17.12 11.04
C LEU A 230 17.22 -17.73 12.43
N PHE A 231 16.62 -18.89 12.69
CA PHE A 231 16.76 -19.57 13.98
C PHE A 231 18.21 -19.97 14.27
N ASN A 232 18.92 -20.52 13.27
CA ASN A 232 20.33 -20.88 13.42
C ASN A 232 21.23 -19.66 13.62
N ARG A 233 20.96 -18.51 12.98
CA ARG A 233 21.70 -17.26 13.19
C ARG A 233 21.49 -16.67 14.59
N VAL A 234 20.26 -16.72 15.12
CA VAL A 234 19.97 -16.25 16.48
C VAL A 234 20.62 -17.14 17.54
N PHE A 235 20.50 -18.46 17.38
CA PHE A 235 21.03 -19.44 18.34
C PHE A 235 22.40 -19.97 17.94
N PHE A 236 23.28 -19.09 17.45
CA PHE A 236 24.70 -19.38 17.25
C PHE A 236 25.55 -18.80 18.41
N PRO A 237 26.48 -19.57 19.00
CA PRO A 237 26.77 -20.99 18.76
C PRO A 237 25.61 -21.91 19.19
N VAL A 238 25.55 -23.13 18.65
CA VAL A 238 24.46 -24.10 18.84
C VAL A 238 24.19 -24.45 20.30
N SER A 239 25.21 -24.31 21.17
CA SER A 239 25.08 -24.42 22.64
C SER A 239 24.00 -23.50 23.19
N LYS A 240 23.81 -22.29 22.64
CA LYS A 240 22.71 -21.40 23.03
C LYS A 240 21.34 -22.05 22.85
N ALA A 241 21.14 -22.85 21.80
CA ALA A 241 19.88 -23.56 21.62
C ALA A 241 19.69 -24.66 22.66
N LEU A 242 20.77 -25.36 23.02
CA LEU A 242 20.74 -26.37 24.09
C LEU A 242 20.38 -25.74 25.43
N ASP A 243 21.05 -24.66 25.80
CA ASP A 243 20.85 -24.01 27.09
C ASP A 243 19.44 -23.39 27.23
N ASN A 244 18.93 -22.76 26.16
CA ASN A 244 17.63 -22.09 26.18
C ASN A 244 16.43 -23.03 26.09
N PHE A 245 16.57 -24.16 25.39
CA PHE A 245 15.41 -25.00 25.04
C PHE A 245 15.51 -26.45 25.51
N LEU A 246 16.70 -26.94 25.87
CA LEU A 246 16.97 -28.35 26.15
C LEU A 246 17.86 -28.54 27.40
N SER A 247 17.85 -27.59 28.34
CA SER A 247 18.61 -27.66 29.60
C SER A 247 18.07 -28.71 30.58
N ASP A 248 16.86 -29.21 30.35
CA ASP A 248 16.29 -30.38 31.02
C ASP A 248 16.71 -31.71 30.38
N VAL A 249 17.36 -31.69 29.21
CA VAL A 249 17.82 -32.88 28.47
C VAL A 249 19.35 -33.00 28.52
N TYR A 250 20.06 -31.89 28.34
CA TYR A 250 21.51 -31.84 28.25
C TYR A 250 22.10 -30.96 29.35
N GLU A 251 23.17 -31.43 29.97
CA GLU A 251 23.96 -30.65 30.91
C GLU A 251 25.38 -30.38 30.37
N PRO A 252 25.94 -29.18 30.59
CA PRO A 252 27.30 -28.86 30.15
C PRO A 252 28.32 -29.66 30.96
N THR A 253 29.46 -29.97 30.34
CA THR A 253 30.60 -30.60 31.03
C THR A 253 31.77 -29.64 31.15
N ASP A 254 32.83 -30.04 31.86
CA ASP A 254 34.09 -29.27 31.95
C ASP A 254 34.76 -29.05 30.57
N ASN A 255 34.34 -29.79 29.54
CA ASN A 255 34.76 -29.59 28.16
C ASN A 255 33.64 -28.90 27.38
N GLU A 256 33.90 -27.68 26.91
CA GLU A 256 32.94 -26.84 26.17
C GLU A 256 32.41 -27.51 24.87
N ASN A 257 33.14 -28.48 24.31
CA ASN A 257 32.72 -29.24 23.13
C ASN A 257 31.90 -30.51 23.48
N ARG A 258 31.60 -30.74 24.76
CA ARG A 258 30.92 -31.94 25.24
C ARG A 258 29.78 -31.60 26.19
N TYR A 259 28.63 -32.20 25.90
CA TYR A 259 27.47 -32.21 26.79
C TYR A 259 27.22 -33.63 27.30
N HIS A 260 26.67 -33.74 28.50
CA HIS A 260 26.16 -34.99 29.04
C HIS A 260 24.64 -35.07 28.82
N LEU A 261 24.16 -36.25 28.43
CA LEU A 261 22.72 -36.53 28.35
C LEU A 261 22.28 -36.99 29.73
N ILE A 262 21.41 -36.22 30.38
CA ILE A 262 21.02 -36.42 31.79
C ILE A 262 20.46 -37.83 32.05
N GLU A 263 19.80 -38.45 31.08
CA GLU A 263 19.23 -39.81 31.20
C GLU A 263 20.23 -40.96 30.92
N SER A 264 21.46 -40.65 30.50
CA SER A 264 22.48 -41.66 30.22
C SER A 264 23.27 -42.02 31.48
N SER A 265 23.52 -43.32 31.65
CA SER A 265 24.44 -43.86 32.66
C SER A 265 25.90 -43.86 32.22
N SER A 266 26.16 -43.48 30.97
CA SER A 266 27.48 -43.54 30.32
C SER A 266 28.16 -42.17 30.29
N MET A 267 29.44 -42.11 29.89
CA MET A 267 30.21 -40.85 29.88
C MET A 267 29.63 -39.81 28.90
N ALA A 268 30.03 -38.54 29.00
CA ALA A 268 29.55 -37.45 28.15
C ALA A 268 29.79 -37.68 26.63
N GLY A 269 28.77 -38.23 25.97
CA GLY A 269 28.77 -38.64 24.58
C GLY A 269 28.08 -37.68 23.61
N VAL A 270 27.67 -36.48 24.02
CA VAL A 270 27.11 -35.47 23.11
C VAL A 270 28.23 -34.51 22.70
N GLU A 271 28.50 -34.40 21.41
CA GLU A 271 29.60 -33.62 20.85
C GLU A 271 29.09 -32.38 20.09
N ILE A 272 29.71 -31.23 20.35
CA ILE A 272 29.52 -30.00 19.57
C ILE A 272 30.56 -29.96 18.46
N LYS A 273 30.11 -29.75 17.21
CA LYS A 273 30.95 -29.68 16.02
C LYS A 273 30.84 -28.32 15.36
N ASP A 274 32.00 -27.68 15.19
CA ASP A 274 32.18 -26.37 14.55
C ASP A 274 31.25 -25.28 15.11
N ASP A 275 30.86 -25.38 16.39
CA ASP A 275 29.87 -24.52 17.05
C ASP A 275 28.48 -24.46 16.40
N LYS A 276 28.25 -25.27 15.36
CA LYS A 276 27.05 -25.22 14.49
C LYS A 276 26.18 -26.45 14.64
N PHE A 277 26.78 -27.57 15.04
CA PHE A 277 26.10 -28.86 15.06
C PHE A 277 26.26 -29.59 16.39
N VAL A 278 25.26 -30.38 16.72
CA VAL A 278 25.20 -31.32 17.84
C VAL A 278 25.18 -32.74 17.27
N TYR A 279 25.97 -33.63 17.84
CA TYR A 279 26.01 -35.05 17.47
C TYR A 279 26.00 -35.92 18.73
N SER A 280 24.99 -36.78 18.86
CA SER A 280 24.83 -37.63 20.05
C SER A 280 25.29 -39.07 19.79
N HIS A 281 26.16 -39.59 20.65
CA HIS A 281 26.58 -40.98 20.69
C HIS A 281 25.73 -41.85 21.65
N HIS A 282 24.71 -41.25 22.28
CA HIS A 282 23.90 -41.93 23.29
C HIS A 282 22.72 -42.67 22.70
N ALA A 283 22.68 -43.98 22.90
CA ALA A 283 21.66 -44.85 22.33
C ALA A 283 20.25 -44.64 22.92
N LYS A 284 20.08 -43.79 23.93
CA LYS A 284 18.76 -43.34 24.43
C LYS A 284 18.31 -42.00 23.85
N ASP A 285 19.22 -41.27 23.22
CA ASP A 285 18.95 -39.94 22.71
C ASP A 285 18.12 -39.98 21.41
N PRO A 286 17.02 -39.22 21.29
CA PRO A 286 16.36 -38.98 20.01
C PRO A 286 17.29 -38.48 18.88
N ALA A 287 18.39 -37.81 19.23
CA ALA A 287 19.43 -37.34 18.33
C ALA A 287 20.56 -38.37 18.05
N TYR A 288 20.42 -39.62 18.52
CA TYR A 288 21.44 -40.67 18.36
C TYR A 288 21.89 -40.84 16.89
N LEU A 289 23.20 -40.67 16.67
CA LEU A 289 23.88 -40.73 15.38
C LEU A 289 23.35 -39.74 14.32
N ARG A 290 22.72 -38.64 14.75
CA ARG A 290 22.24 -37.57 13.87
C ARG A 290 23.08 -36.30 14.07
N LEU A 291 23.48 -35.68 12.96
CA LEU A 291 24.10 -34.36 12.97
C LEU A 291 23.01 -33.31 12.89
N CYS A 292 22.79 -32.56 13.97
CA CYS A 292 21.67 -31.63 14.12
C CYS A 292 22.19 -30.20 14.28
N ASN A 293 21.68 -29.25 13.50
CA ASN A 293 21.88 -27.82 13.78
C ASN A 293 20.90 -27.35 14.88
N ALA A 294 20.97 -26.08 15.29
CA ALA A 294 20.13 -25.52 16.36
C ALA A 294 18.62 -25.75 16.12
N PHE A 295 18.16 -25.58 14.88
CA PHE A 295 16.75 -25.81 14.54
C PHE A 295 16.38 -27.29 14.65
N ASP A 296 17.22 -28.17 14.13
CA ASP A 296 16.95 -29.61 14.09
C ASP A 296 17.01 -30.27 15.47
N ILE A 297 17.97 -29.88 16.33
CA ILE A 297 18.09 -30.45 17.68
C ILE A 297 16.86 -30.07 18.53
N VAL A 298 16.44 -28.81 18.51
CA VAL A 298 15.23 -28.37 19.22
C VAL A 298 13.98 -29.07 18.66
N ARG A 299 13.88 -29.21 17.33
CA ARG A 299 12.75 -29.89 16.69
C ARG A 299 12.61 -31.34 17.14
N ILE A 300 13.70 -32.10 17.11
CA ILE A 300 13.69 -33.55 17.37
C ILE A 300 13.29 -33.86 18.82
N HIS A 301 13.63 -32.99 19.77
CA HIS A 301 13.26 -33.16 21.17
C HIS A 301 11.86 -32.61 21.47
N LYS A 302 11.59 -31.35 21.10
CA LYS A 302 10.35 -30.65 21.49
C LYS A 302 9.10 -31.16 20.76
N PHE A 303 9.27 -31.61 19.51
CA PHE A 303 8.18 -32.08 18.64
C PHE A 303 8.36 -33.55 18.26
N SER A 304 9.01 -34.34 19.11
CA SER A 304 9.37 -35.74 18.86
C SER A 304 8.17 -36.63 18.52
N ASP A 305 6.98 -36.29 18.99
CA ASP A 305 5.72 -37.04 18.83
C ASP A 305 4.98 -36.79 17.51
N MET A 306 5.44 -35.84 16.71
CA MET A 306 4.84 -35.48 15.42
C MET A 306 5.54 -36.21 14.26
N ASP A 307 4.86 -36.34 13.12
CA ASP A 307 5.52 -36.78 11.88
C ASP A 307 6.49 -35.70 11.35
N ASP A 308 7.33 -36.05 10.40
CA ASP A 308 8.40 -35.16 9.92
C ASP A 308 7.87 -33.82 9.36
N LYS A 309 6.76 -33.85 8.60
CA LYS A 309 6.17 -32.64 8.02
C LYS A 309 5.49 -31.79 9.09
N ALA A 310 4.75 -32.42 10.00
CA ALA A 310 4.09 -31.73 11.11
C ALA A 310 5.09 -31.13 12.10
N SER A 311 6.16 -31.86 12.46
CA SER A 311 7.22 -31.37 13.35
C SER A 311 7.99 -30.20 12.74
N PHE A 312 8.24 -30.22 11.42
CA PHE A 312 8.89 -29.11 10.74
C PHE A 312 8.03 -27.85 10.77
N GLN A 313 6.73 -27.96 10.47
CA GLN A 313 5.81 -26.82 10.53
C GLN A 313 5.69 -26.27 11.96
N ALA A 314 5.50 -27.15 12.96
CA ALA A 314 5.42 -26.75 14.36
C ALA A 314 6.71 -26.05 14.84
N MET A 315 7.87 -26.50 14.38
CA MET A 315 9.15 -25.85 14.68
C MET A 315 9.27 -24.48 13.98
N CYS A 316 8.81 -24.33 12.74
CA CYS A 316 8.76 -23.03 12.07
C CYS A 316 7.86 -22.04 12.83
N ASP A 317 6.68 -22.49 13.24
CA ASP A 317 5.73 -21.67 14.00
C ASP A 317 6.31 -21.26 15.36
N PHE A 318 6.95 -22.22 16.06
CA PHE A 318 7.66 -21.96 17.32
C PHE A 318 8.82 -20.97 17.15
N ALA A 319 9.65 -21.14 16.12
CA ALA A 319 10.77 -20.24 15.84
C ALA A 319 10.29 -18.79 15.63
N MET A 320 9.16 -18.57 14.95
CA MET A 320 8.58 -17.23 14.74
C MET A 320 7.89 -16.65 15.99
N GLN A 321 7.68 -17.46 17.03
CA GLN A 321 7.21 -17.02 18.34
C GLN A 321 8.35 -16.53 19.25
N VAL A 322 9.59 -16.89 18.95
CA VAL A 322 10.78 -16.41 19.67
C VAL A 322 11.07 -14.95 19.28
N ASP A 323 11.16 -14.06 20.27
CA ASP A 323 11.27 -12.62 20.04
C ASP A 323 12.55 -12.23 19.29
N ASP A 324 13.70 -12.81 19.65
CA ASP A 324 14.98 -12.53 18.98
C ASP A 324 14.96 -12.93 17.50
N VAL A 325 14.28 -14.04 17.16
CA VAL A 325 14.10 -14.49 15.77
C VAL A 325 13.20 -13.54 14.99
N ARG A 326 12.11 -13.07 15.60
CA ARG A 326 11.22 -12.07 15.00
C ARG A 326 11.92 -10.74 14.79
N LEU A 327 12.74 -10.31 15.75
CA LEU A 327 13.54 -9.09 15.67
C LEU A 327 14.53 -9.16 14.51
N LEU A 328 15.31 -10.25 14.42
CA LEU A 328 16.25 -10.46 13.32
C LEU A 328 15.53 -10.48 11.96
N ALA A 329 14.40 -11.17 11.86
CA ALA A 329 13.60 -11.22 10.63
C ALA A 329 13.09 -9.82 10.21
N ALA A 330 12.67 -8.99 11.17
CA ALA A 330 12.26 -7.61 10.90
C ALA A 330 13.43 -6.74 10.44
N ASN A 331 14.59 -6.86 11.09
CA ASN A 331 15.80 -6.11 10.74
C ASN A 331 16.34 -6.50 9.36
N GLU A 332 16.43 -7.79 9.03
CA GLU A 332 16.82 -8.26 7.70
C GLU A 332 15.85 -7.74 6.62
N ARG A 333 14.55 -7.66 6.91
CA ARG A 333 13.54 -7.10 6.00
C ARG A 333 13.68 -5.59 5.79
N LEU A 334 14.01 -4.83 6.84
CA LEU A 334 14.26 -3.38 6.75
C LEU A 334 15.54 -3.09 5.96
N ALA A 335 16.63 -3.78 6.25
CA ALA A 335 17.90 -3.63 5.53
C ALA A 335 17.76 -3.98 4.05
N GLY A 336 17.01 -5.04 3.71
CA GLY A 336 16.68 -5.37 2.33
C GLY A 336 15.86 -4.28 1.63
N ALA A 337 14.92 -3.66 2.34
CA ALA A 337 14.14 -2.54 1.79
C ALA A 337 15.00 -1.30 1.52
N GLU A 338 15.92 -0.93 2.42
CA GLU A 338 16.83 0.21 2.22
C GLU A 338 17.78 0.00 1.04
N ALA A 339 18.34 -1.19 0.86
CA ALA A 339 19.17 -1.53 -0.29
C ALA A 339 18.39 -1.47 -1.62
N ASP A 340 17.10 -1.82 -1.60
CA ASP A 340 16.20 -1.62 -2.74
C ASP A 340 16.01 -0.11 -3.06
N PHE A 341 16.19 0.84 -2.13
CA PHE A 341 15.98 2.26 -2.45
C PHE A 341 17.18 2.98 -3.11
N THR A 342 18.38 2.38 -3.15
CA THR A 342 19.56 2.96 -3.81
C THR A 342 19.64 2.58 -5.29
N ALA A 343 19.63 3.56 -6.20
CA ALA A 343 19.51 3.37 -7.66
C ALA A 343 20.84 3.15 -8.40
N ILE A 344 20.88 2.21 -9.36
CA ILE A 344 21.91 2.11 -10.43
C ILE A 344 21.29 1.50 -11.72
N GLY A 345 21.50 2.14 -12.88
CA GLY A 345 21.47 1.57 -14.25
C GLY A 345 20.13 1.19 -14.91
N ASP A 346 19.95 1.56 -16.19
CA ASP A 346 18.70 1.50 -16.99
C ASP A 346 18.03 0.10 -17.13
N ASP A 347 18.72 -1.01 -16.83
CA ASP A 347 18.14 -2.36 -16.88
C ASP A 347 18.34 -3.19 -15.58
N ASP A 348 18.98 -2.62 -14.55
CA ASP A 348 19.27 -3.35 -13.30
C ASP A 348 18.02 -3.53 -12.43
N TRP A 349 17.00 -2.67 -12.62
CA TRP A 349 15.74 -2.73 -11.87
C TRP A 349 14.99 -4.05 -12.07
N LYS A 350 15.11 -4.70 -13.24
CA LYS A 350 14.47 -6.00 -13.49
C LYS A 350 14.98 -7.09 -12.55
N LYS A 351 16.24 -7.01 -12.09
CA LYS A 351 16.82 -7.96 -11.12
C LYS A 351 16.24 -7.80 -9.73
N ARG A 352 15.64 -6.64 -9.43
CA ARG A 352 15.02 -6.31 -8.15
C ARG A 352 13.55 -6.72 -8.09
N LEU A 353 12.99 -7.24 -9.18
CA LEU A 353 11.65 -7.81 -9.20
C LEU A 353 11.58 -9.05 -8.31
N LYS A 354 10.51 -9.16 -7.52
CA LYS A 354 10.27 -10.26 -6.60
C LYS A 354 9.46 -11.36 -7.28
N PHE A 355 9.90 -12.60 -7.13
CA PHE A 355 9.26 -13.79 -7.73
C PHE A 355 8.59 -14.64 -6.65
N GLN A 356 7.57 -15.40 -7.03
CA GLN A 356 6.89 -16.30 -6.11
C GLN A 356 7.83 -17.44 -5.69
N PRO A 357 7.76 -17.91 -4.42
CA PRO A 357 8.55 -19.05 -3.99
C PRO A 357 8.28 -20.27 -4.87
N ARG A 358 9.35 -20.89 -5.38
CA ARG A 358 9.32 -22.14 -6.18
C ARG A 358 8.74 -22.03 -7.60
N THR A 359 8.45 -20.83 -8.10
CA THR A 359 8.09 -20.62 -9.52
C THR A 359 8.93 -19.51 -10.14
N SER A 360 8.99 -19.47 -11.47
CA SER A 360 9.59 -18.35 -12.22
C SER A 360 8.62 -17.19 -12.45
N LEU A 361 7.44 -17.21 -11.79
CA LEU A 361 6.42 -16.17 -11.93
C LEU A 361 6.69 -15.04 -10.96
N LEU A 362 6.44 -13.81 -11.41
CA LEU A 362 6.50 -12.63 -10.57
C LEU A 362 5.46 -12.67 -9.44
N GLU A 363 5.79 -12.02 -8.33
CA GLU A 363 4.85 -11.82 -7.22
C GLU A 363 3.83 -10.72 -7.60
N ASN A 364 2.54 -10.98 -7.36
CA ASN A 364 1.47 -9.99 -7.50
C ASN A 364 1.49 -9.04 -6.29
N SER A 365 2.40 -8.07 -6.32
CA SER A 365 2.63 -7.11 -5.24
C SER A 365 2.69 -5.66 -5.74
N VAL A 366 2.30 -4.73 -4.87
CA VAL A 366 2.45 -3.27 -5.12
C VAL A 366 3.91 -2.90 -5.38
N TYR A 367 4.85 -3.58 -4.72
CA TYR A 367 6.29 -3.35 -4.90
C TYR A 367 6.73 -3.56 -6.35
N ASN A 368 6.42 -4.73 -6.93
CA ASN A 368 6.79 -5.02 -8.32
C ASN A 368 6.11 -4.07 -9.28
N LEU A 369 4.83 -3.76 -9.06
CA LEU A 369 4.09 -2.88 -9.95
C LEU A 369 4.60 -1.43 -9.90
N ASN A 370 4.96 -0.91 -8.72
CA ASN A 370 5.62 0.38 -8.58
C ASN A 370 6.96 0.39 -9.35
N LEU A 371 7.76 -0.67 -9.21
CA LEU A 371 9.05 -0.77 -9.90
C LEU A 371 8.87 -0.79 -11.42
N ILE A 372 7.88 -1.53 -11.93
CA ILE A 372 7.52 -1.56 -13.34
C ILE A 372 7.07 -0.18 -13.83
N LEU A 373 6.08 0.43 -13.16
CA LEU A 373 5.56 1.74 -13.57
C LEU A 373 6.64 2.83 -13.52
N ALA A 374 7.54 2.76 -12.54
CA ALA A 374 8.62 3.74 -12.37
C ALA A 374 9.74 3.62 -13.42
N ASN A 375 10.01 2.44 -13.96
CA ASN A 375 11.20 2.22 -14.80
C ASN A 375 10.91 1.76 -16.24
N ASP A 376 9.75 1.17 -16.53
CA ASP A 376 9.40 0.78 -17.91
C ASP A 376 9.19 2.05 -18.76
N PRO A 377 9.93 2.24 -19.87
CA PRO A 377 9.85 3.45 -20.70
C PRO A 377 8.44 3.74 -21.23
N ASP A 378 7.65 2.70 -21.51
CA ASP A 378 6.29 2.85 -22.06
C ASP A 378 5.29 3.37 -21.01
N PHE A 379 5.65 3.34 -19.72
CA PHE A 379 4.81 3.77 -18.61
C PHE A 379 5.31 5.05 -17.94
N GLN A 380 6.17 5.84 -18.59
CA GLN A 380 6.68 7.10 -18.04
C GLN A 380 5.74 8.29 -18.25
N ASN A 381 4.93 8.23 -19.30
CA ASN A 381 4.27 9.41 -19.88
C ASN A 381 2.89 9.72 -19.28
N PHE A 382 2.76 9.62 -17.96
CA PHE A 382 1.59 10.08 -17.22
C PHE A 382 1.99 10.71 -15.88
N ALA A 383 1.24 11.72 -15.48
CA ALA A 383 1.56 12.54 -14.33
C ALA A 383 0.29 13.17 -13.75
N TYR A 384 0.27 13.45 -12.46
CA TYR A 384 -0.81 14.19 -11.83
C TYR A 384 -0.66 15.71 -12.10
N ASN A 385 -1.64 16.31 -12.77
CA ASN A 385 -1.65 17.75 -13.02
C ASN A 385 -2.34 18.44 -11.83
N GLU A 386 -1.56 19.17 -11.02
CA GLU A 386 -2.04 19.87 -9.80
C GLU A 386 -3.09 20.94 -10.11
N MET A 387 -2.97 21.60 -11.27
CA MET A 387 -3.87 22.68 -11.66
C MET A 387 -5.24 22.15 -12.10
N ALA A 388 -5.24 21.05 -12.85
CA ALA A 388 -6.44 20.40 -13.35
C ALA A 388 -7.03 19.37 -12.37
N ASN A 389 -6.30 19.05 -11.30
CA ASN A 389 -6.65 18.03 -10.31
C ASN A 389 -7.03 16.68 -10.95
N ARG A 390 -6.24 16.24 -11.93
CA ARG A 390 -6.43 14.96 -12.62
C ARG A 390 -5.16 14.50 -13.33
N ILE A 391 -5.11 13.22 -13.65
CA ILE A 391 -3.96 12.63 -14.34
C ILE A 391 -3.98 13.07 -15.81
N GLN A 392 -2.84 13.56 -16.27
CA GLN A 392 -2.58 13.99 -17.63
C GLN A 392 -1.52 13.08 -18.26
N VAL A 393 -1.68 12.82 -19.56
CA VAL A 393 -0.68 12.17 -20.40
C VAL A 393 0.35 13.21 -20.82
N THR A 394 1.62 12.95 -20.52
CA THR A 394 2.74 13.88 -20.72
C THR A 394 3.58 13.56 -21.96
N GLY A 395 3.26 12.48 -22.67
CA GLY A 395 4.02 12.01 -23.82
C GLY A 395 3.37 10.82 -24.53
N PRO A 396 4.10 10.13 -25.42
CA PRO A 396 3.58 8.97 -26.15
C PRO A 396 3.29 7.79 -25.22
N LEU A 397 2.20 7.06 -25.50
CA LEU A 397 1.82 5.83 -24.80
C LEU A 397 1.86 4.66 -25.78
N PRO A 398 1.98 3.40 -25.32
CA PRO A 398 2.08 2.23 -26.21
C PRO A 398 0.74 1.83 -26.85
N TRP A 399 -0.31 2.66 -26.71
CA TRP A 399 -1.62 2.48 -27.33
C TRP A 399 -2.14 3.79 -27.92
N ASP A 400 -3.04 3.67 -28.90
CA ASP A 400 -3.62 4.82 -29.59
C ASP A 400 -4.63 5.59 -28.75
N ARG A 401 -4.64 6.91 -28.91
CA ARG A 401 -5.54 7.82 -28.20
C ARG A 401 -6.25 8.77 -29.18
N PRO A 402 -7.50 9.20 -28.87
CA PRO A 402 -8.18 10.24 -29.64
C PRO A 402 -7.37 11.53 -29.65
N LYS A 403 -7.29 12.16 -30.82
CA LYS A 403 -6.61 13.46 -30.98
C LYS A 403 -7.29 14.52 -30.10
N GLY A 404 -6.47 15.33 -29.42
CA GLY A 404 -6.94 16.47 -28.62
C GLY A 404 -7.34 16.15 -27.17
N ASN A 405 -7.23 14.89 -26.70
CA ASN A 405 -7.47 14.58 -25.28
C ASN A 405 -6.14 14.35 -24.53
N ALA A 406 -5.73 15.34 -23.73
CA ALA A 406 -4.52 15.25 -22.91
C ALA A 406 -4.73 14.44 -21.61
N PHE A 407 -5.97 14.25 -21.14
CA PHE A 407 -6.24 13.70 -19.81
C PHE A 407 -6.49 12.20 -19.83
N TRP A 408 -6.08 11.52 -18.76
CA TRP A 408 -6.19 10.08 -18.60
C TRP A 408 -7.66 9.62 -18.55
N ARG A 409 -7.97 8.48 -19.18
CA ARG A 409 -9.33 7.93 -19.30
C ARG A 409 -9.40 6.52 -18.74
N ASP A 410 -10.62 6.04 -18.46
CA ASP A 410 -10.86 4.64 -18.09
C ASP A 410 -10.35 3.65 -19.14
N ALA A 411 -10.45 4.02 -20.43
CA ALA A 411 -9.87 3.25 -21.52
C ALA A 411 -8.33 3.16 -21.42
N ASP A 412 -7.66 4.23 -20.99
CA ASP A 412 -6.20 4.22 -20.80
C ASP A 412 -5.81 3.32 -19.62
N THR A 413 -6.59 3.30 -18.53
CA THR A 413 -6.43 2.33 -17.43
C THR A 413 -6.59 0.89 -17.91
N ALA A 414 -7.60 0.60 -18.73
CA ALA A 414 -7.82 -0.74 -19.28
C ALA A 414 -6.68 -1.19 -20.19
N GLN A 415 -6.17 -0.28 -21.05
CA GLN A 415 -5.02 -0.55 -21.91
C GLN A 415 -3.75 -0.79 -21.09
N LEU A 416 -3.46 0.05 -20.09
CA LEU A 416 -2.32 -0.13 -19.18
C LEU A 416 -2.35 -1.49 -18.50
N LYS A 417 -3.50 -1.87 -17.93
CA LYS A 417 -3.69 -3.20 -17.30
C LYS A 417 -3.43 -4.32 -18.30
N SER A 418 -4.02 -4.24 -19.50
CA SER A 418 -3.83 -5.26 -20.54
C SER A 418 -2.37 -5.41 -20.98
N VAL A 419 -1.63 -4.30 -21.15
CA VAL A 419 -0.21 -4.36 -21.55
C VAL A 419 0.66 -4.95 -20.44
N ILE A 420 0.39 -4.59 -19.18
CA ILE A 420 1.11 -5.15 -18.02
C ILE A 420 0.84 -6.65 -17.89
N ASP A 421 -0.41 -7.09 -18.07
CA ASP A 421 -0.78 -8.51 -18.03
C ASP A 421 -0.03 -9.34 -19.07
N ILE A 422 0.13 -8.79 -20.29
CA ILE A 422 0.84 -9.46 -21.40
C ILE A 422 2.35 -9.52 -21.14
N ARG A 423 2.96 -8.44 -20.65
CA ARG A 423 4.42 -8.32 -20.53
C ARG A 423 4.97 -8.89 -19.22
N TYR A 424 4.17 -8.86 -18.16
CA TYR A 424 4.60 -9.19 -16.81
C TYR A 424 3.70 -10.26 -16.19
N LEU A 425 2.59 -9.85 -15.58
CA LEU A 425 1.59 -10.74 -14.98
C LEU A 425 0.29 -9.97 -14.69
N PRO A 426 -0.84 -10.67 -14.53
CA PRO A 426 -2.07 -10.07 -14.07
C PRO A 426 -1.99 -9.65 -12.59
N PHE A 427 -1.76 -8.37 -12.34
CA PHE A 427 -1.84 -7.81 -11.00
C PHE A 427 -3.29 -7.62 -10.55
N SER A 428 -3.53 -7.66 -9.23
CA SER A 428 -4.88 -7.40 -8.71
C SER A 428 -5.30 -5.96 -8.95
N SER A 429 -6.61 -5.69 -9.11
CA SER A 429 -7.13 -4.33 -9.26
C SER A 429 -6.68 -3.40 -8.13
N ARG A 430 -6.67 -3.90 -6.87
CA ARG A 430 -6.15 -3.16 -5.73
C ARG A 430 -4.70 -2.72 -5.95
N ASN A 431 -3.84 -3.64 -6.39
CA ASN A 431 -2.42 -3.32 -6.59
C ASN A 431 -2.23 -2.31 -7.72
N HIS A 432 -2.99 -2.45 -8.81
CA HIS A 432 -3.03 -1.45 -9.88
C HIS A 432 -3.42 -0.07 -9.37
N ASP A 433 -4.54 0.04 -8.66
CA ASP A 433 -5.05 1.33 -8.23
C ASP A 433 -4.06 2.01 -7.26
N VAL A 434 -3.49 1.26 -6.31
CA VAL A 434 -2.48 1.78 -5.37
C VAL A 434 -1.21 2.23 -6.10
N ALA A 435 -0.65 1.39 -6.98
CA ALA A 435 0.61 1.68 -7.65
C ALA A 435 0.46 2.81 -8.67
N PHE A 436 -0.64 2.82 -9.41
CA PHE A 436 -0.94 3.85 -10.40
C PHE A 436 -1.17 5.21 -9.76
N THR A 437 -2.01 5.30 -8.71
CA THR A 437 -2.24 6.56 -8.00
C THR A 437 -0.95 7.10 -7.39
N LYS A 438 -0.17 6.25 -6.71
CA LYS A 438 1.15 6.64 -6.15
C LYS A 438 2.08 7.17 -7.25
N THR A 439 2.24 6.41 -8.34
CA THR A 439 3.21 6.78 -9.39
C THR A 439 2.79 8.06 -10.13
N ALA A 440 1.50 8.26 -10.35
CA ALA A 440 1.00 9.49 -10.95
C ALA A 440 1.23 10.71 -10.03
N ASP A 441 1.01 10.54 -8.73
CA ASP A 441 1.22 11.55 -7.70
C ASP A 441 2.72 11.87 -7.51
N ASP A 442 3.61 10.87 -7.49
CA ASP A 442 5.07 11.08 -7.45
C ASP A 442 5.58 11.90 -8.65
N ARG A 443 4.88 11.82 -9.79
CA ARG A 443 5.18 12.54 -11.03
C ARG A 443 4.36 13.83 -11.17
N HIS A 444 3.83 14.39 -10.09
CA HIS A 444 3.00 15.59 -10.16
C HIS A 444 3.74 16.78 -10.79
N PHE A 445 2.98 17.65 -11.45
CA PHE A 445 3.47 18.90 -12.01
C PHE A 445 2.36 19.95 -12.03
N HIS A 446 2.75 21.21 -12.14
CA HIS A 446 1.81 22.31 -12.26
C HIS A 446 2.14 23.15 -13.50
N PRO A 447 1.38 23.02 -14.61
CA PRO A 447 1.77 23.58 -15.90
C PRO A 447 2.05 25.09 -15.89
N ILE A 448 1.21 25.88 -15.20
CA ILE A 448 1.42 27.33 -15.11
C ILE A 448 2.59 27.69 -14.20
N ARG A 449 2.81 26.98 -13.08
CA ARG A 449 3.94 27.23 -12.18
C ARG A 449 5.24 26.90 -12.92
N ASP A 450 5.30 25.76 -13.59
CA ASP A 450 6.44 25.35 -14.41
C ASP A 450 6.72 26.38 -15.52
N TYR A 451 5.67 26.87 -16.20
CA TYR A 451 5.78 27.97 -17.17
C TYR A 451 6.34 29.24 -16.52
N LEU A 452 5.77 29.70 -15.41
CA LEU A 452 6.18 30.91 -14.69
C LEU A 452 7.61 30.82 -14.14
N ASP A 453 8.06 29.62 -13.75
CA ASP A 453 9.42 29.35 -13.28
C ASP A 453 10.43 29.23 -14.42
N SER A 454 9.99 28.89 -15.62
CA SER A 454 10.81 28.88 -16.84
C SER A 454 10.97 30.25 -17.50
N LEU A 455 10.25 31.28 -17.03
CA LEU A 455 10.27 32.61 -17.64
C LEU A 455 11.66 33.27 -17.60
N PRO A 456 12.02 34.06 -18.63
CA PRO A 456 13.21 34.90 -18.58
C PRO A 456 13.08 35.98 -17.51
N VAL A 457 14.21 36.58 -17.16
CA VAL A 457 14.22 37.79 -16.32
C VAL A 457 13.43 38.90 -17.04
N TRP A 458 12.62 39.63 -16.28
CA TRP A 458 11.89 40.78 -16.80
C TRP A 458 12.87 41.82 -17.36
N ASP A 459 12.56 42.33 -18.55
CA ASP A 459 13.41 43.28 -19.28
C ASP A 459 13.28 44.74 -18.84
N GLY A 460 12.47 45.01 -17.81
CA GLY A 460 12.26 46.36 -17.27
C GLY A 460 11.29 47.24 -18.07
N ILE A 461 10.67 46.71 -19.14
CA ILE A 461 9.65 47.42 -19.90
C ILE A 461 8.27 47.11 -19.33
N GLU A 462 7.56 48.16 -18.93
CA GLU A 462 6.18 48.07 -18.43
C GLU A 462 5.20 47.74 -19.56
N ARG A 463 4.38 46.71 -19.35
CA ARG A 463 3.38 46.19 -20.30
C ARG A 463 2.08 45.80 -19.60
N VAL A 464 2.14 45.40 -18.33
CA VAL A 464 1.00 44.85 -17.61
C VAL A 464 -0.08 45.90 -17.44
N GLU A 465 0.25 47.07 -16.89
CA GLU A 465 -0.75 48.13 -16.64
C GLU A 465 -1.27 48.80 -17.92
N ASP A 466 -0.49 48.75 -19.00
CA ASP A 466 -0.84 49.34 -20.29
C ASP A 466 -1.69 48.41 -21.18
N LEU A 467 -1.92 47.15 -20.79
CA LEU A 467 -2.53 46.14 -21.66
C LEU A 467 -3.88 46.61 -22.23
N PHE A 468 -4.83 46.97 -21.38
CA PHE A 468 -6.17 47.35 -21.83
C PHE A 468 -6.18 48.74 -22.48
N ILE A 469 -5.31 49.65 -22.05
CA ILE A 469 -5.15 50.98 -22.65
C ILE A 469 -4.66 50.85 -24.10
N ARG A 470 -3.58 50.11 -24.31
CA ARG A 470 -2.93 49.97 -25.61
C ARG A 470 -3.80 49.26 -26.64
N TYR A 471 -4.39 48.13 -26.24
CA TYR A 471 -5.08 47.22 -27.15
C TYR A 471 -6.59 47.51 -27.24
N LEU A 472 -7.26 47.65 -26.10
CA LEU A 472 -8.71 47.90 -26.04
C LEU A 472 -9.08 49.38 -26.01
N LYS A 473 -8.11 50.30 -26.00
CA LYS A 473 -8.36 51.75 -25.91
C LYS A 473 -9.16 52.09 -24.65
N ALA A 474 -8.77 51.48 -23.53
CA ALA A 474 -9.27 51.88 -22.22
C ALA A 474 -8.85 53.31 -21.87
N ASP A 475 -9.59 53.96 -20.97
CA ASP A 475 -9.23 55.27 -20.44
C ASP A 475 -7.87 55.19 -19.71
N ASP A 476 -6.92 56.06 -20.09
CA ASP A 476 -5.60 56.12 -19.46
C ASP A 476 -5.69 56.90 -18.14
N THR A 477 -6.05 56.17 -17.09
CA THR A 477 -6.25 56.68 -15.73
C THR A 477 -5.44 55.84 -14.75
N GLU A 478 -5.11 56.44 -13.60
CA GLU A 478 -4.38 55.72 -12.55
C GLU A 478 -5.20 54.54 -12.02
N TYR A 479 -6.53 54.68 -11.93
CA TYR A 479 -7.43 53.58 -11.63
C TYR A 479 -7.30 52.41 -12.63
N VAL A 480 -7.39 52.64 -13.94
CA VAL A 480 -7.30 51.57 -14.96
C VAL A 480 -5.94 50.86 -14.92
N ARG A 481 -4.85 51.61 -14.82
CA ARG A 481 -3.49 51.06 -14.66
C ARG A 481 -3.41 50.16 -13.43
N THR A 482 -3.91 50.65 -12.30
CA THR A 482 -3.89 49.97 -11.01
C THR A 482 -4.71 48.69 -11.00
N VAL A 483 -5.96 48.69 -11.48
CA VAL A 483 -6.80 47.48 -11.49
C VAL A 483 -6.25 46.42 -12.45
N THR A 484 -5.65 46.85 -13.56
CA THR A 484 -4.99 45.93 -14.52
C THR A 484 -3.78 45.27 -13.87
N ARG A 485 -2.88 46.07 -13.28
CA ARG A 485 -1.70 45.59 -12.54
C ARG A 485 -2.06 44.59 -11.44
N LYS A 486 -3.01 44.95 -10.57
CA LYS A 486 -3.46 44.10 -9.46
C LYS A 486 -4.12 42.80 -9.94
N THR A 487 -4.87 42.85 -11.05
CA THR A 487 -5.51 41.65 -11.64
C THR A 487 -4.46 40.61 -12.03
N PHE A 488 -3.43 41.00 -12.79
CA PHE A 488 -2.42 40.05 -13.25
C PHE A 488 -1.45 39.65 -12.15
N ALA A 489 -1.17 40.53 -11.18
CA ALA A 489 -0.47 40.15 -9.96
C ALA A 489 -1.25 39.10 -9.14
N ALA A 490 -2.58 39.21 -9.06
CA ALA A 490 -3.43 38.22 -8.40
C ALA A 490 -3.42 36.87 -9.13
N ALA A 491 -3.35 36.87 -10.47
CA ALA A 491 -3.22 35.65 -11.26
C ALA A 491 -1.94 34.88 -10.92
N ILE A 492 -0.81 35.59 -10.73
CA ILE A 492 0.44 35.00 -10.27
C ILE A 492 0.31 34.50 -8.82
N ALA A 493 -0.22 35.35 -7.93
CA ALA A 493 -0.34 35.05 -6.51
C ALA A 493 -1.12 33.76 -6.26
N ARG A 494 -2.20 33.52 -7.01
CA ARG A 494 -3.03 32.32 -6.88
C ARG A 494 -2.36 31.03 -7.37
N VAL A 495 -1.33 31.09 -8.20
CA VAL A 495 -0.56 29.90 -8.63
C VAL A 495 0.51 29.51 -7.62
N TYR A 496 1.22 30.50 -7.05
CA TYR A 496 2.26 30.27 -6.05
C TYR A 496 1.72 30.12 -4.62
N VAL A 497 0.63 30.83 -4.31
CA VAL A 497 -0.07 30.77 -3.02
C VAL A 497 -1.56 30.53 -3.29
N PRO A 498 -1.95 29.28 -3.64
CA PRO A 498 -3.34 28.92 -3.87
C PRO A 498 -4.27 29.34 -2.73
N GLY A 499 -5.44 29.88 -3.08
CA GLY A 499 -6.41 30.41 -2.12
C GLY A 499 -6.13 31.84 -1.66
N THR A 500 -5.14 32.53 -2.24
CA THR A 500 -4.96 33.98 -2.05
C THR A 500 -6.28 34.74 -2.30
N LYS A 501 -6.66 35.56 -1.32
CA LYS A 501 -7.90 36.34 -1.36
C LYS A 501 -7.83 37.38 -2.48
N PHE A 502 -8.74 37.22 -3.44
CA PHE A 502 -8.95 38.15 -4.54
C PHE A 502 -10.41 38.02 -4.98
N ASP A 503 -11.30 38.77 -4.34
CA ASP A 503 -12.75 38.75 -4.60
C ASP A 503 -13.22 39.89 -5.51
N CYS A 504 -12.26 40.53 -6.20
CA CYS A 504 -12.49 41.54 -7.22
C CYS A 504 -12.44 40.91 -8.62
N VAL A 505 -13.19 41.50 -9.55
CA VAL A 505 -13.32 41.07 -10.94
C VAL A 505 -13.17 42.29 -11.84
N PRO A 506 -12.16 42.34 -12.73
CA PRO A 506 -12.11 43.32 -13.79
C PRO A 506 -13.26 43.06 -14.78
N VAL A 507 -14.03 44.10 -15.06
CA VAL A 507 -15.16 44.08 -15.99
C VAL A 507 -14.78 44.91 -17.21
N LEU A 508 -14.56 44.25 -18.34
CA LEU A 508 -14.28 44.93 -19.61
C LEU A 508 -15.61 45.36 -20.25
N ASP A 509 -15.84 46.67 -20.29
CA ASP A 509 -17.09 47.28 -20.71
C ASP A 509 -16.91 48.09 -22.00
N GLY A 510 -17.55 47.64 -23.08
CA GLY A 510 -17.56 48.34 -24.35
C GLY A 510 -18.28 47.56 -25.45
N ASP A 511 -18.12 47.96 -26.70
CA ASP A 511 -18.86 47.40 -27.83
C ASP A 511 -18.63 45.89 -28.02
N GLN A 512 -19.58 45.19 -28.63
CA GLN A 512 -19.46 43.77 -28.93
C GLN A 512 -18.45 43.50 -30.05
N GLY A 513 -17.69 42.42 -29.95
CA GLY A 513 -16.79 41.95 -31.02
C GLY A 513 -15.43 42.69 -31.10
N ILE A 514 -15.12 43.55 -30.14
CA ILE A 514 -13.87 44.34 -30.10
C ILE A 514 -12.66 43.57 -29.53
N GLY A 515 -12.84 42.30 -29.18
CA GLY A 515 -11.78 41.42 -28.68
C GLY A 515 -11.56 41.44 -27.16
N LYS A 516 -12.60 41.73 -26.37
CA LYS A 516 -12.54 41.76 -24.88
C LYS A 516 -12.17 40.42 -24.27
N SER A 517 -12.85 39.34 -24.65
CA SER A 517 -12.54 37.98 -24.19
C SER A 517 -11.23 37.46 -24.79
N THR A 518 -10.98 37.80 -26.05
CA THR A 518 -9.86 37.25 -26.81
C THR A 518 -8.51 37.82 -26.38
N ILE A 519 -8.45 39.05 -25.84
CA ILE A 519 -7.18 39.59 -25.32
C ILE A 519 -6.62 38.76 -24.17
N VAL A 520 -7.48 38.34 -23.24
CA VAL A 520 -7.03 37.56 -22.09
C VAL A 520 -6.80 36.11 -22.48
N LYS A 521 -7.67 35.55 -23.34
CA LYS A 521 -7.50 34.21 -23.92
C LYS A 521 -6.17 34.05 -24.67
N ASP A 522 -5.79 35.01 -25.51
CA ASP A 522 -4.54 34.95 -26.28
C ASP A 522 -3.30 35.14 -25.40
N LEU A 523 -3.46 35.81 -24.25
CA LEU A 523 -2.39 36.04 -23.28
C LEU A 523 -2.10 34.79 -22.42
N VAL A 524 -3.14 34.08 -21.94
CA VAL A 524 -3.01 32.86 -21.12
C VAL A 524 -2.98 31.57 -21.94
N THR A 525 -3.32 31.65 -23.22
CA THR A 525 -3.58 30.55 -24.17
C THR A 525 -4.93 29.84 -23.97
N PRO A 526 -5.53 29.27 -25.04
CA PRO A 526 -6.85 28.62 -24.97
C PRO A 526 -6.94 27.44 -23.99
N ASP A 527 -5.82 26.77 -23.70
CA ASP A 527 -5.79 25.60 -22.81
C ASP A 527 -6.04 25.97 -21.33
N TYR A 528 -5.76 27.22 -20.95
CA TYR A 528 -5.90 27.73 -19.58
C TYR A 528 -6.92 28.85 -19.44
N TYR A 529 -7.77 29.04 -20.46
CA TYR A 529 -8.87 30.00 -20.49
C TYR A 529 -10.22 29.27 -20.58
N SER A 530 -11.20 29.71 -19.79
CA SER A 530 -12.57 29.17 -19.86
C SER A 530 -13.61 30.29 -19.95
N GLU A 531 -14.53 30.16 -20.89
CA GLU A 531 -15.72 31.03 -21.07
C GLU A 531 -17.01 30.33 -20.60
N THR A 532 -16.90 29.20 -19.91
CA THR A 532 -18.02 28.29 -19.62
C THR A 532 -18.71 28.52 -18.27
N LEU A 533 -18.25 29.52 -17.50
CA LEU A 533 -18.81 29.81 -16.18
C LEU A 533 -20.13 30.57 -16.34
N SER A 534 -21.23 29.85 -16.17
CA SER A 534 -22.59 30.41 -16.22
C SER A 534 -23.14 30.62 -14.80
N LEU A 535 -24.17 31.46 -14.68
CA LEU A 535 -24.82 31.76 -13.41
C LEU A 535 -25.40 30.52 -12.71
N THR A 536 -25.90 29.54 -13.48
CA THR A 536 -26.45 28.30 -12.92
C THR A 536 -25.40 27.44 -12.24
N ASP A 537 -24.12 27.64 -12.57
CA ASP A 537 -23.03 26.87 -11.99
C ASP A 537 -22.60 27.39 -10.60
N MET A 538 -23.02 28.60 -10.23
CA MET A 538 -22.60 29.26 -8.99
C MET A 538 -23.39 28.81 -7.75
N ASP A 539 -24.43 27.98 -7.94
CA ASP A 539 -25.27 27.42 -6.86
C ASP A 539 -24.83 26.02 -6.41
N ASP A 540 -23.94 25.34 -7.15
CA ASP A 540 -23.62 23.93 -6.96
C ASP A 540 -22.11 23.67 -7.06
N LYS A 541 -21.68 22.47 -6.66
CA LYS A 541 -20.30 21.97 -6.80
C LYS A 541 -19.75 22.09 -8.23
N SER A 542 -20.65 22.14 -9.23
CA SER A 542 -20.30 22.25 -10.65
C SER A 542 -19.49 23.50 -10.97
N GLY A 543 -19.75 24.63 -10.29
CA GLY A 543 -18.98 25.85 -10.46
C GLY A 543 -17.52 25.66 -10.04
N ALA A 544 -17.30 25.08 -8.86
CA ALA A 544 -15.96 24.76 -8.37
C ALA A 544 -15.23 23.76 -9.28
N GLU A 545 -15.91 22.73 -9.77
CA GLU A 545 -15.35 21.75 -10.72
C GLU A 545 -14.97 22.41 -12.06
N LYS A 546 -15.75 23.40 -12.53
CA LYS A 546 -15.48 24.16 -13.77
C LYS A 546 -14.31 25.12 -13.67
N LEU A 547 -13.89 25.53 -12.46
CA LEU A 547 -12.70 26.35 -12.27
C LEU A 547 -11.40 25.54 -12.41
N GLN A 548 -11.45 24.23 -12.16
CA GLN A 548 -10.25 23.38 -12.17
C GLN A 548 -9.61 23.34 -13.56
N GLY A 549 -8.29 23.49 -13.61
CA GLY A 549 -7.49 23.44 -14.84
C GLY A 549 -7.40 24.75 -15.61
N PHE A 550 -8.08 25.82 -15.18
CA PHE A 550 -8.03 27.12 -15.85
C PHE A 550 -7.34 28.18 -15.00
N TRP A 551 -6.57 29.05 -15.64
CA TRP A 551 -5.86 30.14 -14.95
C TRP A 551 -6.70 31.42 -14.94
N VAL A 552 -7.46 31.63 -16.01
CA VAL A 552 -8.45 32.70 -16.11
C VAL A 552 -9.78 32.14 -16.55
N VAL A 553 -10.82 32.53 -15.83
CA VAL A 553 -12.20 32.17 -16.14
C VAL A 553 -13.00 33.44 -16.40
N GLU A 554 -13.76 33.45 -17.49
CA GLU A 554 -14.61 34.56 -17.89
C GLU A 554 -16.06 34.32 -17.50
N ILE A 555 -16.69 35.35 -16.94
CA ILE A 555 -18.14 35.50 -16.85
C ILE A 555 -18.60 36.32 -18.05
N GLY A 556 -19.21 35.65 -19.03
CA GLY A 556 -19.81 36.31 -20.19
C GLY A 556 -21.16 36.97 -19.86
N GLU A 557 -21.45 38.10 -20.51
CA GLU A 557 -22.77 38.75 -20.54
C GLU A 557 -23.32 39.19 -19.17
N LEU A 558 -22.55 39.99 -18.43
CA LEU A 558 -22.95 40.51 -17.11
C LEU A 558 -24.26 41.33 -17.13
N ALA A 559 -24.64 41.91 -18.27
CA ALA A 559 -25.87 42.70 -18.44
C ALA A 559 -27.18 41.91 -18.29
N GLY A 560 -27.18 40.60 -18.51
CA GLY A 560 -28.38 39.76 -18.41
C GLY A 560 -28.76 39.38 -16.97
N MET A 561 -27.90 39.66 -15.99
CA MET A 561 -27.98 39.10 -14.63
C MET A 561 -29.04 39.78 -13.76
N LYS A 562 -29.92 39.01 -13.11
CA LYS A 562 -30.87 39.54 -12.11
C LYS A 562 -30.13 39.93 -10.83
N LYS A 563 -30.74 40.77 -10.00
CA LYS A 563 -30.16 41.16 -8.70
C LYS A 563 -29.80 39.95 -7.83
N ALA A 564 -30.64 38.91 -7.80
CA ALA A 564 -30.36 37.69 -7.06
C ALA A 564 -29.11 36.95 -7.58
N ASP A 565 -28.83 37.05 -8.87
CA ASP A 565 -27.66 36.44 -9.50
C ASP A 565 -26.37 37.18 -9.12
N ILE A 566 -26.43 38.51 -9.00
CA ILE A 566 -25.30 39.34 -8.54
C ILE A 566 -24.84 38.95 -7.13
N GLU A 567 -25.78 38.70 -6.20
CA GLU A 567 -25.43 38.25 -4.84
C GLU A 567 -24.74 36.89 -4.83
N LYS A 568 -25.18 35.96 -5.69
CA LYS A 568 -24.53 34.66 -5.87
C LYS A 568 -23.12 34.81 -6.43
N VAL A 569 -22.94 35.67 -7.44
CA VAL A 569 -21.63 36.00 -8.00
C VAL A 569 -20.72 36.55 -6.89
N LYS A 570 -21.18 37.51 -6.07
CA LYS A 570 -20.38 38.07 -4.96
C LYS A 570 -19.97 37.01 -3.94
N ALA A 571 -20.87 36.09 -3.60
CA ALA A 571 -20.59 34.97 -2.71
C ALA A 571 -19.55 34.03 -3.34
N PHE A 572 -19.75 33.67 -4.61
CA PHE A 572 -18.82 32.84 -5.38
C PHE A 572 -17.43 33.47 -5.42
N LEU A 573 -17.29 34.74 -5.82
CA LEU A 573 -16.02 35.46 -5.87
C LEU A 573 -15.32 35.56 -4.51
N SER A 574 -16.10 35.57 -3.42
CA SER A 574 -15.55 35.66 -2.08
C SER A 574 -14.89 34.35 -1.60
N THR A 575 -15.23 33.20 -2.17
CA THR A 575 -14.63 31.91 -1.80
C THR A 575 -13.16 31.83 -2.20
N SER A 576 -12.30 31.44 -1.25
CA SER A 576 -10.87 31.20 -1.48
C SER A 576 -10.51 29.73 -1.64
N ASP A 577 -11.30 28.83 -1.05
CA ASP A 577 -11.08 27.39 -1.03
C ASP A 577 -12.40 26.68 -1.28
N ASP A 578 -12.48 25.98 -2.42
CA ASP A 578 -13.66 25.22 -2.80
C ASP A 578 -13.54 23.81 -2.19
N LYS A 579 -14.42 23.50 -1.24
CA LYS A 579 -14.44 22.19 -0.57
C LYS A 579 -15.53 21.31 -1.16
N TYR A 580 -15.14 20.30 -1.92
CA TYR A 580 -16.07 19.35 -2.50
C TYR A 580 -15.45 17.95 -2.55
N ARG A 581 -16.30 16.95 -2.77
CA ARG A 581 -15.87 15.58 -3.03
C ARG A 581 -15.84 15.39 -4.54
N PRO A 582 -14.68 15.19 -5.16
CA PRO A 582 -14.60 14.89 -6.59
C PRO A 582 -15.49 13.70 -6.94
N SER A 583 -16.01 13.67 -8.17
CA SER A 583 -16.75 12.51 -8.67
C SER A 583 -15.87 11.25 -8.52
N TYR A 584 -16.40 10.23 -7.83
CA TYR A 584 -15.69 8.98 -7.44
C TYR A 584 -14.60 9.10 -6.36
N GLY A 585 -14.31 10.30 -5.85
CA GLY A 585 -13.46 10.49 -4.66
C GLY A 585 -14.08 9.80 -3.44
N LYS A 586 -13.28 9.47 -2.41
CA LYS A 586 -13.79 8.86 -1.16
C LYS A 586 -14.00 9.86 -0.04
N VAL A 587 -13.32 11.00 -0.11
CA VAL A 587 -13.28 12.04 0.92
C VAL A 587 -13.58 13.40 0.31
N VAL A 588 -14.00 14.35 1.14
CA VAL A 588 -14.09 15.76 0.75
C VAL A 588 -12.68 16.32 0.75
N GLU A 589 -12.29 16.97 -0.34
CA GLU A 589 -10.97 17.56 -0.54
C GLU A 589 -11.08 19.08 -0.52
N SER A 590 -9.95 19.73 -0.20
CA SER A 590 -9.79 21.19 -0.25
C SER A 590 -9.16 21.54 -1.58
N HIS A 591 -9.75 22.48 -2.29
CA HIS A 591 -9.24 22.99 -3.56
C HIS A 591 -9.11 24.52 -3.46
N PRO A 592 -7.98 25.02 -2.92
CA PRO A 592 -7.68 26.44 -2.89
C PRO A 592 -7.64 27.00 -4.32
N ARG A 593 -8.27 28.14 -4.55
CA ARG A 593 -8.42 28.69 -5.91
C ARG A 593 -7.09 29.14 -6.50
N GLN A 594 -6.84 28.69 -7.72
CA GLN A 594 -5.63 28.98 -8.49
C GLN A 594 -5.88 29.90 -9.69
N CYS A 595 -7.14 30.23 -9.97
CA CYS A 595 -7.57 31.04 -11.12
C CYS A 595 -8.03 32.44 -10.70
N ILE A 596 -7.99 33.40 -11.62
CA ILE A 596 -8.73 34.67 -11.49
C ILE A 596 -9.99 34.65 -12.35
N ILE A 597 -10.94 35.53 -12.02
CA ILE A 597 -12.18 35.67 -12.76
C ILE A 597 -12.21 37.05 -13.39
N ILE A 598 -12.53 37.11 -14.67
CA ILE A 598 -12.78 38.35 -15.43
C ILE A 598 -14.24 38.36 -15.89
N ALA A 599 -14.77 39.53 -16.19
CA ALA A 599 -16.09 39.64 -16.80
C ALA A 599 -16.05 40.52 -18.05
N THR A 600 -16.92 40.22 -19.00
CA THR A 600 -17.12 41.07 -20.18
C THR A 600 -18.58 41.47 -20.30
N VAL A 601 -18.80 42.70 -20.74
CA VAL A 601 -20.15 43.26 -20.86
C VAL A 601 -20.23 44.22 -22.05
N ASN A 602 -21.44 44.35 -22.57
CA ASN A 602 -21.81 45.34 -23.57
C ASN A 602 -22.68 46.39 -22.86
N GLY A 603 -22.07 47.40 -22.25
CA GLY A 603 -22.70 48.30 -21.28
C GLY A 603 -23.55 49.44 -21.84
N GLU A 604 -24.37 49.22 -22.87
CA GLU A 604 -25.16 50.31 -23.48
C GLU A 604 -26.22 50.92 -22.55
N ARG A 605 -26.70 50.19 -21.53
CA ARG A 605 -27.78 50.63 -20.61
C ARG A 605 -27.44 50.51 -19.12
N GLY A 606 -26.15 50.31 -18.79
CA GLY A 606 -25.73 49.89 -17.45
C GLY A 606 -26.17 48.46 -17.10
N TYR A 607 -25.51 47.85 -16.13
CA TYR A 607 -25.68 46.42 -15.79
C TYR A 607 -25.55 46.14 -14.30
N LEU A 608 -25.05 47.10 -13.52
CA LEU A 608 -25.07 47.00 -12.07
C LEU A 608 -26.45 47.43 -11.57
N ARG A 609 -27.12 46.54 -10.83
CA ARG A 609 -28.46 46.77 -10.26
C ARG A 609 -28.45 46.99 -8.75
N ASP A 610 -27.31 46.69 -8.12
CA ASP A 610 -27.16 46.84 -6.68
C ASP A 610 -26.57 48.21 -6.36
N ILE A 611 -27.07 48.88 -5.32
CA ILE A 611 -26.46 50.12 -4.81
C ILE A 611 -25.37 49.85 -3.77
N THR A 612 -25.24 48.59 -3.35
CA THR A 612 -24.31 48.17 -2.30
C THR A 612 -23.44 47.01 -2.74
N GLY A 613 -22.17 47.02 -2.33
CA GLY A 613 -21.25 45.91 -2.58
C GLY A 613 -20.74 45.79 -4.01
N ASN A 614 -20.84 46.85 -4.82
CA ASN A 614 -20.26 46.92 -6.17
C ASN A 614 -18.73 47.01 -6.19
N ARG A 615 -18.08 47.21 -5.02
CA ARG A 615 -16.61 47.26 -4.86
C ARG A 615 -15.84 46.08 -5.47
N ARG A 616 -16.51 44.95 -5.71
CA ARG A 616 -15.95 43.74 -6.32
C ARG A 616 -15.85 43.83 -7.84
N PHE A 617 -16.54 44.78 -8.48
CA PHE A 617 -16.52 44.96 -9.92
C PHE A 617 -15.63 46.15 -10.27
N TRP A 618 -14.45 45.86 -10.82
CA TRP A 618 -13.51 46.86 -11.31
C TRP A 618 -13.85 47.16 -12.77
N ILE A 619 -14.71 48.15 -12.98
CA ILE A 619 -15.20 48.53 -14.31
C ILE A 619 -14.07 49.18 -15.10
N ILE A 620 -13.79 48.67 -16.29
CA ILE A 620 -12.79 49.20 -17.23
C ILE A 620 -13.52 49.50 -18.53
N LYS A 621 -13.81 50.79 -18.76
CA LYS A 621 -14.42 51.26 -20.02
C LYS A 621 -13.40 51.17 -21.14
N VAL A 622 -13.79 50.53 -22.24
CA VAL A 622 -12.95 50.30 -23.41
C VAL A 622 -13.59 50.87 -24.67
N HIS A 623 -12.82 51.63 -25.44
CA HIS A 623 -13.33 52.42 -26.57
C HIS A 623 -12.90 51.89 -27.95
N GLN A 624 -12.33 50.69 -28.01
CA GLN A 624 -12.00 50.05 -29.28
C GLN A 624 -13.26 49.94 -30.15
N LYS A 625 -13.16 50.35 -31.41
CA LYS A 625 -14.29 50.28 -32.37
C LYS A 625 -14.07 49.26 -33.48
N LYS A 626 -12.83 48.78 -33.67
CA LYS A 626 -12.51 47.77 -34.68
C LYS A 626 -12.85 46.39 -34.15
N GLN A 627 -13.53 45.59 -34.96
CA GLN A 627 -13.69 44.17 -34.67
C GLN A 627 -12.31 43.50 -34.61
N LYS A 628 -12.08 42.71 -33.56
CA LYS A 628 -10.81 42.02 -33.33
C LYS A 628 -11.08 40.60 -32.87
N LYS A 629 -10.65 39.62 -33.67
CA LYS A 629 -10.82 38.20 -33.36
C LYS A 629 -9.65 37.63 -32.54
N THR A 630 -8.42 38.06 -32.81
CA THR A 630 -7.20 37.62 -32.09
C THR A 630 -6.27 38.81 -31.92
N TRP A 631 -5.44 38.83 -30.88
CA TRP A 631 -4.44 39.86 -30.63
C TRP A 631 -3.01 39.47 -31.05
N ASP A 632 -2.80 38.19 -31.39
CA ASP A 632 -1.57 37.62 -31.94
C ASP A 632 -0.32 38.01 -31.14
N PHE A 633 -0.37 37.90 -29.80
CA PHE A 633 0.81 38.04 -28.96
C PHE A 633 1.85 37.00 -29.36
N ASP A 634 3.08 37.41 -29.62
CA ASP A 634 4.17 36.45 -29.81
C ASP A 634 4.60 35.85 -28.47
N GLU A 635 5.41 34.79 -28.54
CA GLU A 635 5.86 34.08 -27.34
C GLU A 635 6.72 34.96 -26.43
N GLN A 636 7.57 35.80 -27.02
CA GLN A 636 8.45 36.71 -26.28
C GLN A 636 7.66 37.74 -25.49
N PHE A 637 6.62 38.31 -26.09
CA PHE A 637 5.71 39.25 -25.44
C PHE A 637 5.00 38.59 -24.26
N ARG A 638 4.44 37.38 -24.44
CA ARG A 638 3.80 36.65 -23.34
C ARG A 638 4.77 36.38 -22.20
N GLN A 639 5.96 35.88 -22.53
CA GLN A 639 6.99 35.58 -21.52
C GLN A 639 7.38 36.83 -20.72
N GLN A 640 7.62 37.96 -21.40
CA GLN A 640 7.99 39.21 -20.73
C GLN A 640 6.83 39.85 -19.96
N PHE A 641 5.60 39.76 -20.47
CA PHE A 641 4.40 40.20 -19.77
C PHE A 641 4.22 39.45 -18.44
N TRP A 642 4.32 38.12 -18.48
CA TRP A 642 4.18 37.31 -17.26
C TRP A 642 5.40 37.43 -16.33
N ALA A 643 6.60 37.71 -16.87
CA ALA A 643 7.78 38.01 -16.06
C ALA A 643 7.57 39.32 -15.28
N GLU A 644 7.06 40.36 -15.93
CA GLU A 644 6.67 41.61 -15.27
C GLU A 644 5.60 41.39 -14.20
N ALA A 645 4.52 40.67 -14.52
CA ALA A 645 3.46 40.35 -13.56
C ALA A 645 4.00 39.59 -12.33
N LYS A 646 4.98 38.70 -12.53
CA LYS A 646 5.67 37.96 -11.47
C LYS A 646 6.49 38.90 -10.59
N GLU A 647 7.21 39.86 -11.16
CA GLU A 647 7.97 40.87 -10.39
C GLU A 647 7.06 41.84 -9.63
N ILE A 648 5.93 42.25 -10.22
CA ILE A 648 4.90 43.05 -9.53
C ILE A 648 4.37 42.30 -8.30
N TRP A 649 4.09 41.00 -8.41
CA TRP A 649 3.66 40.22 -7.26
C TRP A 649 4.77 40.08 -6.21
N LYS A 650 6.02 39.80 -6.63
CA LYS A 650 7.17 39.67 -5.73
C LYS A 650 7.50 40.96 -4.98
N SER A 651 7.24 42.13 -5.57
CA SER A 651 7.44 43.42 -4.89
C SER A 651 6.45 43.65 -3.74
N GLY A 652 5.42 42.80 -3.61
CA GLY A 652 4.42 42.86 -2.53
C GLY A 652 3.20 43.70 -2.89
N GLU A 653 2.88 43.85 -4.19
CA GLU A 653 1.69 44.58 -4.65
C GLU A 653 0.42 44.09 -3.92
N LYS A 654 -0.27 45.03 -3.25
CA LYS A 654 -1.55 44.73 -2.59
C LYS A 654 -2.61 44.41 -3.64
N LEU A 655 -3.39 43.36 -3.43
CA LEU A 655 -4.40 42.88 -4.40
C LEU A 655 -5.78 43.53 -4.23
N TYR A 656 -5.90 44.60 -3.45
CA TYR A 656 -7.12 45.36 -3.21
C TYR A 656 -6.85 46.86 -3.36
N LEU A 657 -7.91 47.65 -3.59
CA LEU A 657 -7.82 49.10 -3.77
C LEU A 657 -7.79 49.83 -2.41
N GLU A 658 -7.02 50.90 -2.32
CA GLU A 658 -6.89 51.78 -1.15
C GLU A 658 -6.78 53.24 -1.63
N GLY A 659 -7.07 54.20 -0.74
CA GLY A 659 -6.87 55.64 -0.99
C GLY A 659 -7.76 56.18 -2.10
N ASP A 660 -7.24 57.18 -2.81
CA ASP A 660 -7.97 57.98 -3.82
C ASP A 660 -8.50 57.12 -4.99
N ILE A 661 -7.86 55.98 -5.27
CA ILE A 661 -8.30 55.03 -6.31
C ILE A 661 -9.67 54.39 -5.99
N LEU A 662 -10.08 54.35 -4.70
CA LEU A 662 -11.42 53.89 -4.34
C LEU A 662 -12.51 54.83 -4.84
N GLU A 663 -12.27 56.15 -4.81
CA GLU A 663 -13.24 57.14 -5.27
C GLU A 663 -13.45 57.03 -6.78
N GLU A 664 -12.37 56.88 -7.56
CA GLU A 664 -12.43 56.61 -9.01
C GLU A 664 -13.17 55.30 -9.32
N ALA A 665 -12.94 54.25 -8.52
CA ALA A 665 -13.62 52.97 -8.68
C ALA A 665 -15.14 53.10 -8.41
N GLU A 666 -15.52 53.84 -7.37
CA GLU A 666 -16.93 54.10 -7.03
C GLU A 666 -17.62 54.93 -8.11
N GLU A 667 -16.94 55.93 -8.69
CA GLU A 667 -17.45 56.70 -9.81
C GLU A 667 -17.67 55.82 -11.06
N ALA A 668 -16.69 54.98 -11.40
CA ALA A 668 -16.82 54.02 -12.51
C ALA A 668 -17.98 53.04 -12.29
N GLN A 669 -18.17 52.55 -11.06
CA GLN A 669 -19.30 51.67 -10.68
C GLN A 669 -20.64 52.40 -10.77
N ARG A 670 -20.73 53.65 -10.30
CA ARG A 670 -21.93 54.49 -10.41
C ARG A 670 -22.31 54.71 -11.87
N GLY A 671 -21.32 54.97 -12.73
CA GLY A 671 -21.51 55.11 -14.18
C GLY A 671 -21.90 53.81 -14.91
N ALA A 672 -21.78 52.65 -14.27
CA ALA A 672 -22.19 51.34 -14.80
C ALA A 672 -23.54 50.86 -14.23
N MET A 673 -24.17 51.65 -13.37
CA MET A 673 -25.52 51.36 -12.86
C MET A 673 -26.55 51.39 -13.98
N GLU A 674 -27.49 50.46 -13.95
CA GLU A 674 -28.62 50.45 -14.89
C GLU A 674 -29.43 51.74 -14.72
N THR A 675 -29.59 52.48 -15.81
CA THR A 675 -30.35 53.73 -15.83
C THR A 675 -31.84 53.43 -15.90
N ASP A 676 -32.60 53.97 -14.94
CA ASP A 676 -34.06 53.92 -14.95
C ASP A 676 -34.60 55.22 -15.55
N GLU A 677 -35.47 55.13 -16.56
CA GLU A 677 -36.05 56.32 -17.22
C GLU A 677 -36.79 57.24 -16.25
N ARG A 678 -37.24 56.72 -15.10
CA ARG A 678 -37.89 57.49 -14.04
C ARG A 678 -36.94 58.39 -13.25
N VAL A 679 -35.61 58.23 -13.40
CA VAL A 679 -34.62 59.14 -12.78
C VAL A 679 -34.91 60.58 -13.17
N GLY A 680 -35.19 60.85 -14.46
CA GLY A 680 -35.50 62.19 -14.94
C GLY A 680 -36.76 62.79 -14.29
N MET A 681 -37.77 61.96 -14.01
CA MET A 681 -38.98 62.41 -13.30
C MET A 681 -38.65 62.80 -11.85
N ILE A 682 -37.74 62.07 -11.19
CA ILE A 682 -37.30 62.40 -9.85
C ILE A 682 -36.45 63.68 -9.87
N GLU A 683 -35.54 63.84 -10.83
CA GLU A 683 -34.74 65.06 -10.96
C GLU A 683 -35.60 66.30 -11.16
N GLU A 684 -36.60 66.25 -12.03
CA GLU A 684 -37.56 67.34 -12.21
C GLU A 684 -38.30 67.62 -10.90
N TYR A 685 -38.83 66.58 -10.25
CA TYR A 685 -39.49 66.70 -8.95
C TYR A 685 -38.58 67.36 -7.90
N LEU A 686 -37.32 66.97 -7.78
CA LEU A 686 -36.37 67.50 -6.80
C LEU A 686 -36.00 68.96 -7.06
N ASN A 687 -35.97 69.37 -8.34
CA ASN A 687 -35.63 70.73 -8.77
C ASN A 687 -36.82 71.69 -8.85
N THR A 688 -38.06 71.20 -8.69
CA THR A 688 -39.25 72.06 -8.64
C THR A 688 -39.21 73.02 -7.43
N ASP A 689 -39.34 74.32 -7.71
CA ASP A 689 -39.51 75.36 -6.69
C ASP A 689 -40.79 75.11 -5.89
N LEU A 690 -40.66 75.09 -4.57
CA LEU A 690 -41.77 74.83 -3.66
C LEU A 690 -42.36 76.15 -3.13
N PRO A 691 -43.67 76.19 -2.90
CA PRO A 691 -44.33 77.34 -2.29
C PRO A 691 -44.01 77.44 -0.78
N ASP A 692 -44.15 78.64 -0.21
CA ASP A 692 -43.77 78.89 1.18
C ASP A 692 -44.61 78.10 2.20
N ASP A 693 -45.83 77.70 1.83
CA ASP A 693 -46.76 76.91 2.65
C ASP A 693 -46.66 75.39 2.43
N TRP A 694 -45.65 74.91 1.70
CA TRP A 694 -45.48 73.49 1.35
C TRP A 694 -45.51 72.52 2.54
N VAL A 695 -44.97 72.94 3.69
CA VAL A 695 -44.89 72.11 4.91
C VAL A 695 -46.28 71.80 5.48
N GLU A 696 -47.24 72.71 5.32
CA GLU A 696 -48.61 72.60 5.85
C GLU A 696 -49.57 71.88 4.87
N MET A 697 -49.18 71.74 3.59
CA MET A 697 -49.99 71.08 2.56
C MET A 697 -50.14 69.57 2.81
N ASP A 698 -51.36 69.08 2.60
CA ASP A 698 -51.63 67.64 2.55
C ASP A 698 -51.14 67.00 1.24
N LEU A 699 -51.19 65.66 1.17
CA LEU A 699 -50.73 64.93 -0.01
C LEU A 699 -51.50 65.30 -1.29
N PHE A 700 -52.79 65.64 -1.18
CA PHE A 700 -53.61 65.99 -2.34
C PHE A 700 -53.19 67.35 -2.91
N ALA A 701 -53.02 68.36 -2.05
CA ALA A 701 -52.53 69.68 -2.43
C ALA A 701 -51.13 69.62 -3.06
N ARG A 702 -50.20 68.86 -2.46
CA ARG A 702 -48.84 68.67 -3.00
C ARG A 702 -48.84 68.07 -4.39
N ARG A 703 -49.65 67.02 -4.63
CA ARG A 703 -49.78 66.40 -5.95
C ARG A 703 -50.36 67.34 -6.99
N ASN A 704 -51.42 68.07 -6.64
CA ASN A 704 -52.05 69.02 -7.55
C ASN A 704 -51.09 70.13 -7.99
N PHE A 705 -50.23 70.60 -7.09
CA PHE A 705 -49.19 71.57 -7.42
C PHE A 705 -48.19 71.01 -8.43
N LEU A 706 -47.71 69.77 -8.22
CA LEU A 706 -46.69 69.13 -9.04
C LEU A 706 -47.19 68.76 -10.45
N THR A 707 -48.38 68.18 -10.58
CA THR A 707 -48.89 67.68 -11.87
C THR A 707 -49.71 68.72 -12.64
N GLY A 708 -50.17 69.78 -11.97
CA GLY A 708 -51.19 70.68 -12.50
C GLY A 708 -52.58 70.02 -12.60
N THR A 709 -53.63 70.84 -12.69
CA THR A 709 -55.01 70.38 -12.94
C THR A 709 -55.61 71.13 -14.14
N GLU A 710 -56.68 70.61 -14.74
CA GLU A 710 -57.47 71.31 -15.76
C GLU A 710 -58.07 72.64 -15.27
N PHE A 711 -58.03 72.92 -13.96
CA PHE A 711 -58.58 74.11 -13.30
C PHE A 711 -57.52 75.18 -12.96
N GLY A 712 -56.29 75.02 -13.45
CA GLY A 712 -55.18 75.96 -13.22
C GLY A 712 -54.29 75.58 -12.01
N ARG A 713 -53.07 76.14 -11.98
CA ARG A 713 -52.19 76.05 -10.80
C ARG A 713 -52.63 77.12 -9.80
N PRO A 714 -52.90 76.81 -8.53
CA PRO A 714 -53.13 77.83 -7.52
C PRO A 714 -51.93 78.78 -7.45
N GLU A 715 -52.18 80.09 -7.40
CA GLU A 715 -51.13 81.11 -7.25
C GLU A 715 -50.53 81.00 -5.85
N HIS A 716 -49.35 80.41 -5.75
CA HIS A 716 -48.55 80.40 -4.54
C HIS A 716 -47.30 81.25 -4.76
N ASP A 717 -47.03 82.16 -3.82
CA ASP A 717 -45.77 82.89 -3.74
C ASP A 717 -44.76 82.04 -2.95
N GLY A 718 -43.56 81.85 -3.50
CA GLY A 718 -42.49 81.09 -2.87
C GLY A 718 -41.53 80.45 -3.88
N LYS A 719 -40.24 80.44 -3.56
CA LYS A 719 -39.19 79.74 -4.32
C LYS A 719 -38.31 78.93 -3.37
N ALA A 720 -38.95 78.18 -2.49
CA ALA A 720 -38.23 77.34 -1.53
C ALA A 720 -37.59 76.16 -2.29
N ILE A 721 -36.30 75.96 -2.10
CA ILE A 721 -35.56 74.85 -2.72
C ILE A 721 -35.65 73.64 -1.80
N ARG A 722 -35.97 72.47 -2.37
CA ARG A 722 -35.94 71.21 -1.62
C ARG A 722 -34.50 70.86 -1.23
N THR A 723 -34.26 70.71 0.07
CA THR A 723 -32.94 70.37 0.64
C THR A 723 -32.90 68.97 1.26
N GLU A 724 -34.05 68.41 1.61
CA GLU A 724 -34.21 67.05 2.14
C GLU A 724 -35.37 66.34 1.43
N VAL A 725 -35.27 65.02 1.27
CA VAL A 725 -36.34 64.19 0.67
C VAL A 725 -36.27 62.75 1.20
N SER A 726 -37.36 61.99 1.15
CA SER A 726 -37.42 60.56 1.46
C SER A 726 -37.96 59.71 0.31
N ASN A 727 -37.75 58.39 0.38
CA ASN A 727 -38.35 57.46 -0.58
C ASN A 727 -39.88 57.51 -0.57
N ALA A 728 -40.49 57.74 0.60
CA ALA A 728 -41.94 57.84 0.73
C ALA A 728 -42.48 59.10 0.04
N GLU A 729 -41.77 60.22 0.16
CA GLU A 729 -42.09 61.46 -0.57
C GLU A 729 -42.03 61.25 -2.07
N ILE A 730 -40.94 60.66 -2.59
CA ILE A 730 -40.82 60.40 -4.03
C ILE A 730 -41.93 59.45 -4.51
N TRP A 731 -42.22 58.39 -3.77
CA TRP A 731 -43.28 57.45 -4.13
C TRP A 731 -44.67 58.07 -4.16
N CYS A 732 -44.99 58.88 -3.15
CA CYS A 732 -46.31 59.46 -3.01
C CYS A 732 -46.50 60.73 -3.83
N GLU A 733 -45.50 61.60 -3.92
CA GLU A 733 -45.61 62.90 -4.56
C GLU A 733 -45.21 62.83 -6.04
N CYS A 734 -44.01 62.31 -6.34
CA CYS A 734 -43.49 62.22 -7.72
C CYS A 734 -44.18 61.11 -8.53
N PHE A 735 -44.35 59.90 -7.96
CA PHE A 735 -44.98 58.78 -8.67
C PHE A 735 -46.50 58.68 -8.46
N GLY A 736 -47.09 59.51 -7.60
CA GLY A 736 -48.54 59.56 -7.40
C GLY A 736 -49.16 58.32 -6.75
N LYS A 737 -48.36 57.43 -6.13
CA LYS A 737 -48.84 56.15 -5.59
C LYS A 737 -49.22 56.20 -4.11
N SER A 738 -50.04 55.25 -3.65
CA SER A 738 -50.42 55.19 -2.24
C SER A 738 -49.24 54.72 -1.39
N LEU A 739 -49.02 55.34 -0.22
CA LEU A 739 -47.96 54.93 0.72
C LEU A 739 -48.12 53.46 1.15
N GLN A 740 -49.35 52.98 1.25
CA GLN A 740 -49.66 51.60 1.66
C GLN A 740 -49.21 50.55 0.64
N GLU A 741 -49.00 50.97 -0.62
CA GLU A 741 -48.53 50.11 -1.70
C GLU A 741 -47.00 50.04 -1.79
N LEU A 742 -46.27 50.88 -1.03
CA LEU A 742 -44.81 50.95 -1.07
C LEU A 742 -44.22 49.68 -0.47
N LYS A 743 -43.66 48.80 -1.31
CA LYS A 743 -42.96 47.60 -0.86
C LYS A 743 -41.48 47.90 -0.62
N PRO A 744 -40.77 47.06 0.15
CA PRO A 744 -39.31 47.18 0.29
C PRO A 744 -38.55 47.18 -1.04
N SER A 745 -39.03 46.44 -2.05
CA SER A 745 -38.47 46.44 -3.40
C SER A 745 -38.59 47.79 -4.12
N ASP A 746 -39.71 48.49 -3.92
CA ASP A 746 -39.95 49.81 -4.53
C ASP A 746 -39.07 50.88 -3.87
N SER A 747 -39.01 50.87 -2.53
CA SER A 747 -38.13 51.76 -1.76
C SER A 747 -36.66 51.56 -2.15
N TYR A 748 -36.26 50.31 -2.40
CA TYR A 748 -34.93 50.00 -2.90
C TYR A 748 -34.71 50.55 -4.33
N GLY A 749 -35.69 50.40 -5.23
CA GLY A 749 -35.62 50.98 -6.58
C GLY A 749 -35.49 52.50 -6.57
N ILE A 750 -36.23 53.19 -5.69
CA ILE A 750 -36.08 54.65 -5.49
C ILE A 750 -34.68 54.99 -4.98
N ALA A 751 -34.16 54.22 -4.02
CA ALA A 751 -32.81 54.43 -3.52
C ALA A 751 -31.75 54.25 -4.62
N ALA A 752 -31.96 53.32 -5.55
CA ALA A 752 -31.10 53.12 -6.73
C ALA A 752 -31.15 54.29 -7.70
N MET A 753 -32.33 54.85 -7.96
CA MET A 753 -32.47 56.06 -8.78
C MET A 753 -31.84 57.28 -8.09
N MET A 754 -32.08 57.47 -6.79
CA MET A 754 -31.49 58.58 -6.02
C MET A 754 -29.96 58.54 -5.99
N ALA A 755 -29.34 57.36 -5.99
CA ALA A 755 -27.88 57.23 -6.03
C ALA A 755 -27.26 57.68 -7.37
N GLN A 756 -28.07 57.79 -8.43
CA GLN A 756 -27.64 58.26 -9.76
C GLN A 756 -27.79 59.78 -9.91
N ILE A 757 -28.52 60.46 -9.02
CA ILE A 757 -28.81 61.89 -9.13
C ILE A 757 -27.66 62.70 -8.50
N PRO A 758 -26.95 63.53 -9.27
CA PRO A 758 -25.87 64.37 -8.74
C PRO A 758 -26.37 65.37 -7.68
N GLY A 759 -25.54 65.62 -6.66
CA GLY A 759 -25.84 66.62 -5.63
C GLY A 759 -26.83 66.17 -4.55
N TRP A 760 -27.20 64.89 -4.51
CA TRP A 760 -28.01 64.31 -3.43
C TRP A 760 -27.29 63.14 -2.76
N GLU A 761 -27.24 63.14 -1.43
CA GLU A 761 -26.61 62.08 -0.63
C GLU A 761 -27.62 61.37 0.25
N ARG A 762 -27.48 60.04 0.38
CA ARG A 762 -28.28 59.25 1.30
C ARG A 762 -27.71 59.35 2.73
N THR A 763 -28.47 59.91 3.66
CA THR A 763 -27.99 60.13 5.03
C THR A 763 -28.35 58.97 5.99
N ALA A 764 -27.71 58.92 7.15
CA ALA A 764 -28.12 58.07 8.27
C ALA A 764 -29.29 58.66 9.09
N VAL A 765 -29.71 59.89 8.80
CA VAL A 765 -30.71 60.63 9.57
C VAL A 765 -32.10 60.04 9.32
N ILE A 766 -32.79 59.70 10.42
CA ILE A 766 -34.17 59.21 10.39
C ILE A 766 -35.04 60.19 11.16
N ARG A 767 -35.95 60.87 10.47
CA ARG A 767 -36.86 61.87 11.04
C ARG A 767 -38.31 61.44 10.84
N ARG A 768 -39.19 61.81 11.77
CA ARG A 768 -40.63 61.70 11.55
C ARG A 768 -41.08 62.83 10.64
N GLN A 769 -41.66 62.49 9.49
CA GLN A 769 -42.29 63.40 8.56
C GLN A 769 -43.83 63.40 8.77
N PRO A 770 -44.50 64.55 8.73
CA PRO A 770 -45.93 64.68 9.10
C PRO A 770 -46.88 63.73 8.36
N ILE A 771 -46.63 63.48 7.06
CA ILE A 771 -47.49 62.70 6.17
C ILE A 771 -46.99 61.25 5.99
N TYR A 772 -45.70 61.00 6.24
CA TYR A 772 -45.03 59.74 5.85
C TYR A 772 -44.51 58.91 7.02
N GLY A 773 -44.64 59.39 8.26
CA GLY A 773 -44.11 58.70 9.44
C GLY A 773 -42.58 58.79 9.53
N ARG A 774 -41.92 57.83 10.19
CA ARG A 774 -40.45 57.85 10.34
C ARG A 774 -39.78 57.39 9.05
N GLN A 775 -39.07 58.30 8.40
CA GLN A 775 -38.39 58.05 7.14
C GLN A 775 -36.90 58.41 7.26
N ARG A 776 -36.08 57.69 6.47
CA ARG A 776 -34.68 58.06 6.25
C ARG A 776 -34.62 59.13 5.16
N LEU A 777 -33.77 60.13 5.36
CA LEU A 777 -33.68 61.28 4.47
C LEU A 777 -32.46 61.20 3.55
N TYR A 778 -32.63 61.73 2.35
CA TYR A 778 -31.58 62.19 1.46
C TYR A 778 -31.42 63.69 1.67
N GLN A 779 -30.21 64.20 1.52
CA GLN A 779 -29.90 65.61 1.68
C GLN A 779 -29.17 66.13 0.45
N LYS A 780 -29.49 67.36 0.05
CA LYS A 780 -28.81 68.05 -1.03
C LYS A 780 -27.41 68.47 -0.56
N ILE A 781 -26.38 68.03 -1.27
CA ILE A 781 -24.99 68.42 -1.03
C ILE A 781 -24.83 69.86 -1.52
N MET A 782 -24.36 70.76 -0.65
CA MET A 782 -24.15 72.18 -0.97
C MET A 782 -22.85 72.41 -1.74
#